data_AF-A0A0L0LAU9-F1
#
_entry.id   AF-A0A0L0LAU9-F1
#
_cell.length_a   1.000
_cell.length_b   1.000
_cell.length_c   1.000
_cell.angle_alpha   90.00
_cell.angle_beta   90.00
_cell.angle_gamma   90.00
#
_symmetry.space_group_name_H-M   'P 1'
#
loop_
_entity.id
_entity.type
_entity.pdbx_description
1 polymer ?
#
loop_
_entity_poly.entity_id
_entity_poly.type
_entity_poly.pdbx_seq_one_letter_code
_entity_poly.pdbx_strand_id
1 'polypeptide(L)'
;MWMHPGIIAAAETLTATTGDPIAFTVRSNALIDTTINGEGFMVDVTFKGLSTGQTADATKISGTITRAGYTNTGAATTYTLPFVGTLAARRAGPSYASFIQTTSGSDVVISYILDRSIFSTDTVTSVTIASGAYTGSRASNSALLVITNSSTYAPLRPHCQFITPPHLLVTGGTTAPIEIAAFHAFAQGGSEVACVKVRARDAVSGGNVGAWTTVNTMSASTILTYSGLTSCIYRADVDVSAINAGDCYIEYVAYPWESSRVFDSNNALGGGADGTALDSATTGLSSTAALRPLDHNPAAVLHFYNDKTTAYAGAYANVDPSAGNDTTGTVYATQDAADSGNLPFLTINAAYGAVKTYNNATKAGTRHNDAGGAVISLKNGTYYMFGGTTNATQNVGSVWTYIRKHPSATASSVILNSVQTGVLVPNAQRVIGRRTWLEDVSMTGATVGISNSNTYLYGNDFGRLTEGVFNRVGITSVSGVAATSPSWHYAFHLLWLYNCDLGQSVTTSGGGVASGAQGVVLGGSRLSLNFASGLHWAMGNLGADAGIGDAPRLGNANFVTRYAADIDAWIGAFNYIKVTNASGSGAVYAANLLSPAASNGTSAPTNGYVWVGNQLEMSDNLSATAKCMQLAADGSAVSCPNMVMHANSHVGERTNVLYNEITGAPAYPKRIVMRYNLYTNFNCKRDTNNAGGSTHEAARTGVYAHGYHVDGAGNFAQSTANTLVPGPLSWYGERWAGVNGGVSSSLTYGFVDDRSLTGTSGSGGGDYRVQSGSSALGLVPAGQQPLSHYLYGAVRDNSVAGPAGCREPA
;
A
#
# COMPACT_ATOMS: atom_id res chain seq x y z
N MET A 1 -45.55 -59.37 31.08
CA MET A 1 -44.55 -58.84 30.13
C MET A 1 -43.47 -58.15 30.95
N TRP A 2 -42.40 -58.89 31.29
CA TRP A 2 -41.31 -58.38 32.14
C TRP A 2 -40.26 -57.72 31.23
N MET A 3 -40.01 -56.43 31.42
CA MET A 3 -38.91 -55.73 30.78
C MET A 3 -37.61 -56.11 31.47
N HIS A 4 -36.68 -56.68 30.70
CA HIS A 4 -35.31 -56.95 31.14
C HIS A 4 -34.59 -55.62 31.43
N PRO A 5 -33.88 -55.46 32.56
CA PRO A 5 -33.00 -54.32 32.78
C PRO A 5 -31.86 -54.43 31.76
N GLY A 6 -31.79 -53.48 30.84
CA GLY A 6 -30.67 -53.37 29.90
C GLY A 6 -29.36 -53.23 30.66
N ILE A 7 -28.40 -54.09 30.35
CA ILE A 7 -27.01 -53.97 30.78
C ILE A 7 -26.50 -52.65 30.18
N ILE A 8 -26.38 -51.63 31.01
CA ILE A 8 -25.59 -50.44 30.69
C ILE A 8 -24.14 -50.90 30.75
N ALA A 9 -23.55 -51.21 29.61
CA ALA A 9 -22.11 -51.45 29.52
C ALA A 9 -21.40 -50.23 30.10
N ALA A 10 -20.57 -50.43 31.12
CA ALA A 10 -19.75 -49.37 31.69
C ALA A 10 -18.95 -48.73 30.56
N ALA A 11 -19.03 -47.41 30.43
CA ALA A 11 -18.24 -46.68 29.43
C ALA A 11 -16.76 -46.99 29.69
N GLU A 12 -16.14 -47.80 28.84
CA GLU A 12 -14.70 -48.03 28.88
C GLU A 12 -14.03 -46.67 28.73
N THR A 13 -13.31 -46.26 29.78
CA THR A 13 -12.52 -45.04 29.72
C THR A 13 -11.37 -45.30 28.76
N LEU A 14 -11.43 -44.68 27.59
CA LEU A 14 -10.38 -44.82 26.60
C LEU A 14 -9.09 -44.23 27.16
N THR A 15 -8.08 -45.07 27.40
CA THR A 15 -6.77 -44.62 27.92
C THR A 15 -5.76 -44.48 26.80
N ALA A 16 -5.05 -43.35 26.74
CA ALA A 16 -3.95 -43.16 25.82
C ALA A 16 -2.82 -44.16 26.07
N THR A 17 -2.29 -44.73 24.99
CA THR A 17 -1.18 -45.69 24.97
C THR A 17 0.07 -45.05 24.37
N THR A 18 1.23 -45.68 24.57
CA THR A 18 2.49 -45.19 23.99
C THR A 18 2.38 -45.00 22.47
N GLY A 19 2.79 -43.84 22.00
CA GLY A 19 2.72 -43.41 20.60
C GLY A 19 1.46 -42.63 20.24
N ASP A 20 0.42 -42.64 21.07
CA ASP A 20 -0.80 -41.89 20.77
C ASP A 20 -0.54 -40.38 20.82
N PRO A 21 -1.00 -39.60 19.82
CA PRO A 21 -1.09 -38.15 19.92
C PRO A 21 -2.16 -37.78 20.96
N ILE A 22 -1.78 -37.04 22.00
CA ILE A 22 -2.66 -36.67 23.12
C ILE A 22 -2.95 -35.17 23.18
N ALA A 23 -2.13 -34.34 22.54
CA ALA A 23 -2.40 -32.90 22.43
C ALA A 23 -1.92 -32.33 21.10
N PHE A 24 -2.69 -31.36 20.58
CA PHE A 24 -2.36 -30.50 19.46
C PHE A 24 -2.57 -29.05 19.91
N THR A 25 -1.50 -28.27 20.00
CA THR A 25 -1.55 -26.90 20.52
C THR A 25 -1.01 -25.92 19.50
N VAL A 26 -1.85 -25.03 18.98
CA VAL A 26 -1.39 -23.88 18.18
C VAL A 26 -0.63 -22.94 19.11
N ARG A 27 0.59 -22.56 18.74
CA ARG A 27 1.47 -21.80 19.64
C ARG A 27 1.07 -20.33 19.76
N SER A 28 1.33 -19.77 20.94
CA SER A 28 1.25 -18.34 21.24
C SER A 28 2.49 -17.57 20.78
N ASN A 29 2.58 -16.28 21.11
CA ASN A 29 3.76 -15.43 20.87
C ASN A 29 4.99 -15.75 21.74
N ALA A 30 4.92 -16.77 22.61
CA ALA A 30 6.05 -17.17 23.42
C ALA A 30 7.22 -17.63 22.54
N LEU A 31 8.41 -17.10 22.81
CA LEU A 31 9.62 -17.49 22.10
C LEU A 31 10.00 -18.94 22.40
N ILE A 32 10.40 -19.65 21.35
CA ILE A 32 10.97 -20.98 21.40
C ILE A 32 12.47 -20.85 21.24
N ASP A 33 13.23 -21.57 22.06
CA ASP A 33 14.69 -21.61 21.95
C ASP A 33 15.32 -20.20 21.91
N THR A 34 14.74 -19.29 22.71
CA THR A 34 15.06 -17.85 22.83
C THR A 34 14.95 -16.98 21.56
N THR A 35 14.63 -17.55 20.39
CA THR A 35 14.85 -16.88 19.10
C THR A 35 13.72 -17.06 18.07
N ILE A 36 12.83 -18.05 18.23
CA ILE A 36 11.76 -18.33 17.25
C ILE A 36 10.42 -17.94 17.83
N ASN A 37 9.70 -17.03 17.17
CA ASN A 37 8.29 -16.77 17.44
C ASN A 37 7.43 -17.58 16.44
N GLY A 38 6.82 -18.67 16.92
CA GLY A 38 5.97 -19.58 16.15
C GLY A 38 4.47 -19.25 16.13
N GLU A 39 4.07 -18.08 16.61
CA GLU A 39 2.67 -17.75 16.89
C GLU A 39 1.77 -17.91 15.67
N GLY A 40 0.74 -18.75 15.84
CA GLY A 40 -0.30 -19.00 14.84
C GLY A 40 0.11 -19.90 13.67
N PHE A 41 1.38 -19.96 13.28
CA PHE A 41 1.84 -20.79 12.15
C PHE A 41 2.58 -22.08 12.56
N MET A 42 2.84 -22.24 13.85
CA MET A 42 3.45 -23.43 14.43
C MET A 42 2.49 -24.10 15.40
N VAL A 43 2.55 -25.43 15.45
CA VAL A 43 1.77 -26.27 16.36
C VAL A 43 2.70 -27.21 17.11
N ASP A 44 2.38 -27.46 18.37
CA ASP A 44 3.02 -28.48 19.19
C ASP A 44 2.13 -29.72 19.25
N VAL A 45 2.68 -30.87 18.89
CA VAL A 45 2.01 -32.16 19.05
C VAL A 45 2.69 -32.94 20.16
N THR A 46 1.91 -33.36 21.15
CA THR A 46 2.39 -34.21 22.26
C THR A 46 2.06 -35.67 21.98
N PHE A 47 3.08 -36.53 21.97
CA PHE A 47 2.96 -37.98 21.82
C PHE A 47 3.24 -38.69 23.14
N LYS A 48 2.32 -39.57 23.53
CA LYS A 48 2.40 -40.31 24.80
C LYS A 48 3.59 -41.26 24.82
N GLY A 49 4.39 -41.25 25.88
CA GLY A 49 5.37 -42.29 26.19
C GLY A 49 6.53 -42.47 25.18
N LEU A 50 6.70 -41.56 24.23
CA LEU A 50 7.81 -41.60 23.26
C LEU A 50 9.00 -40.77 23.75
N SER A 51 10.20 -41.12 23.28
CA SER A 51 11.44 -40.40 23.58
C SER A 51 11.83 -39.40 22.50
N THR A 52 12.65 -38.42 22.87
CA THR A 52 13.26 -37.45 21.94
C THR A 52 14.31 -38.11 21.03
N GLY A 53 14.60 -37.48 19.89
CA GLY A 53 15.73 -37.84 19.02
C GLY A 53 15.34 -38.68 17.80
N GLN A 54 14.05 -38.85 17.54
CA GLN A 54 13.55 -39.57 16.38
C GLN A 54 13.19 -38.63 15.22
N THR A 55 12.74 -39.22 14.11
CA THR A 55 12.36 -38.49 12.90
C THR A 55 10.91 -37.99 12.99
N ALA A 56 10.66 -36.79 12.48
CA ALA A 56 9.35 -36.16 12.37
C ALA A 56 8.95 -35.95 10.90
N ASP A 57 7.68 -36.18 10.59
CA ASP A 57 7.07 -35.99 9.26
C ASP A 57 5.79 -35.15 9.39
N ALA A 58 5.86 -33.91 8.94
CA ALA A 58 4.74 -32.97 9.03
C ALA A 58 3.61 -33.26 8.04
N THR A 59 3.89 -33.98 6.95
CA THR A 59 2.89 -34.30 5.91
C THR A 59 1.78 -35.22 6.44
N LYS A 60 2.00 -35.82 7.62
CA LYS A 60 1.03 -36.63 8.36
C LYS A 60 0.04 -35.79 9.18
N ILE A 61 0.21 -34.48 9.22
CA ILE A 61 -0.65 -33.55 9.96
C ILE A 61 -1.55 -32.82 8.98
N SER A 62 -2.85 -32.86 9.22
CA SER A 62 -3.84 -32.08 8.48
C SER A 62 -5.03 -31.75 9.36
N GLY A 63 -5.85 -30.79 8.94
CA GLY A 63 -7.05 -30.46 9.68
C GLY A 63 -7.84 -29.35 9.02
N THR A 64 -8.81 -28.84 9.78
CA THR A 64 -9.64 -27.71 9.35
C THR A 64 -9.77 -26.71 10.49
N ILE A 65 -9.78 -25.43 10.11
CA ILE A 65 -10.20 -24.34 10.97
C ILE A 65 -11.53 -23.77 10.48
N THR A 66 -12.32 -23.28 11.42
CA THR A 66 -13.42 -22.36 11.14
C THR A 66 -12.95 -20.94 11.39
N ARG A 67 -13.04 -20.09 10.36
CA ARG A 67 -12.65 -18.68 10.38
C ARG A 67 -13.84 -17.80 10.04
N ALA A 68 -14.05 -16.74 10.82
CA ALA A 68 -15.04 -15.73 10.50
C ALA A 68 -14.66 -14.92 9.25
N GLY A 69 -15.66 -14.50 8.49
CA GLY A 69 -15.49 -13.75 7.25
C GLY A 69 -16.78 -13.09 6.78
N TYR A 70 -16.81 -12.63 5.54
CA TYR A 70 -17.97 -11.93 4.97
C TYR A 70 -18.28 -12.38 3.54
N THR A 71 -19.56 -12.34 3.18
CA THR A 71 -20.04 -12.58 1.82
C THR A 71 -19.94 -11.33 0.94
N ASN A 72 -20.24 -11.48 -0.36
CA ASN A 72 -20.34 -10.39 -1.33
C ASN A 72 -21.47 -9.37 -1.03
N THR A 73 -22.31 -9.59 -0.02
CA THR A 73 -23.30 -8.62 0.47
C THR A 73 -22.88 -7.97 1.79
N GLY A 74 -21.69 -8.33 2.31
CA GLY A 74 -21.18 -7.91 3.61
C GLY A 74 -21.90 -8.56 4.79
N ALA A 75 -22.61 -9.67 4.56
CA ALA A 75 -23.17 -10.48 5.64
C ALA A 75 -22.06 -11.31 6.28
N ALA A 76 -22.02 -11.36 7.61
CA ALA A 76 -21.07 -12.21 8.32
C ALA A 76 -21.31 -13.69 7.99
N THR A 77 -20.22 -14.43 7.81
CA THR A 77 -20.22 -15.85 7.52
C THR A 77 -19.00 -16.53 8.15
N THR A 78 -18.90 -17.84 8.02
CA THR A 78 -17.75 -18.62 8.45
C THR A 78 -17.24 -19.48 7.32
N TYR A 79 -15.92 -19.52 7.16
CA TYR A 79 -15.22 -20.37 6.20
C TYR A 79 -14.60 -21.56 6.92
N THR A 80 -14.83 -22.76 6.38
CA THR A 80 -14.07 -23.95 6.76
C THR A 80 -12.84 -24.03 5.87
N LEU A 81 -11.67 -23.86 6.45
CA LEU A 81 -10.42 -23.73 5.72
C LEU A 81 -9.50 -24.88 6.11
N PRO A 82 -8.98 -25.66 5.13
CA PRO A 82 -8.03 -26.70 5.44
C PRO A 82 -6.67 -26.10 5.83
N PHE A 83 -5.93 -26.83 6.63
CA PHE A 83 -4.50 -26.62 6.84
C PHE A 83 -3.78 -27.97 6.80
N VAL A 84 -2.49 -27.94 6.45
CA VAL A 84 -1.61 -29.10 6.46
C VAL A 84 -0.30 -28.76 7.16
N GLY A 85 0.31 -29.76 7.78
CA GLY A 85 1.68 -29.67 8.23
C GLY A 85 2.62 -29.67 7.02
N THR A 86 3.50 -28.68 6.95
CA THR A 86 4.49 -28.56 5.87
C THR A 86 5.80 -29.17 6.31
N LEU A 87 6.30 -28.77 7.49
CA LEU A 87 7.63 -29.17 7.97
C LEU A 87 7.67 -29.34 9.49
N ALA A 88 8.56 -30.21 9.97
CA ALA A 88 8.90 -30.24 11.39
C ALA A 88 9.85 -29.07 11.69
N ALA A 89 9.55 -28.30 12.73
CA ALA A 89 10.35 -27.15 13.10
C ALA A 89 11.72 -27.62 13.62
N ARG A 90 12.79 -26.99 13.13
CA ARG A 90 14.17 -27.27 13.54
C ARG A 90 14.62 -26.26 14.58
N ARG A 91 15.52 -26.69 15.47
CA ARG A 91 16.13 -25.79 16.46
C ARG A 91 16.89 -24.68 15.75
N ALA A 92 17.06 -23.56 16.44
CA ALA A 92 18.03 -22.58 16.00
C ALA A 92 19.44 -23.22 16.01
N GLY A 93 20.38 -22.59 15.31
CA GLY A 93 21.78 -22.98 15.41
C GLY A 93 22.24 -23.04 16.88
N PRO A 94 23.25 -23.88 17.20
CA PRO A 94 24.03 -24.72 16.30
C PRO A 94 23.39 -26.10 16.10
N SER A 95 22.25 -26.38 16.74
CA SER A 95 21.57 -27.68 16.75
C SER A 95 20.50 -27.83 15.64
N TYR A 96 20.64 -27.09 14.53
CA TYR A 96 19.67 -27.07 13.43
C TYR A 96 19.46 -28.42 12.73
N ALA A 97 20.39 -29.37 12.94
CA ALA A 97 20.23 -30.75 12.49
C ALA A 97 19.06 -31.46 13.21
N SER A 98 18.68 -31.00 14.40
CA SER A 98 17.63 -31.58 15.25
C SER A 98 16.33 -30.77 15.22
N PHE A 99 15.21 -31.46 15.47
CA PHE A 99 13.91 -30.84 15.62
C PHE A 99 13.77 -30.10 16.96
N ILE A 100 12.88 -29.12 16.99
CA ILE A 100 12.36 -28.55 18.23
C ILE A 100 11.53 -29.66 18.89
N GLN A 101 12.09 -30.22 19.94
CA GLN A 101 11.49 -31.28 20.72
C GLN A 101 11.81 -31.08 22.19
N THR A 102 10.82 -31.32 23.04
CA THR A 102 10.95 -31.25 24.50
C THR A 102 10.27 -32.45 25.13
N THR A 103 10.69 -32.82 26.34
CA THR A 103 9.99 -33.82 27.15
C THR A 103 9.01 -33.14 28.09
N SER A 104 7.81 -33.71 28.22
CA SER A 104 6.81 -33.31 29.21
C SER A 104 6.46 -34.55 30.01
N GLY A 105 7.09 -34.72 31.18
CA GLY A 105 7.05 -35.99 31.92
C GLY A 105 7.61 -37.14 31.08
N SER A 106 6.80 -38.18 30.84
CA SER A 106 7.14 -39.34 29.99
C SER A 106 6.90 -39.11 28.50
N ASP A 107 6.31 -37.98 28.13
CA ASP A 107 5.79 -37.73 26.80
C ASP A 107 6.74 -36.79 26.03
N VAL A 108 6.67 -36.81 24.70
CA VAL A 108 7.47 -35.93 23.84
C VAL A 108 6.58 -34.92 23.14
N VAL A 109 7.03 -33.67 23.09
CA VAL A 109 6.39 -32.58 22.35
C VAL A 109 7.25 -32.26 21.14
N ILE A 110 6.67 -32.31 19.95
CA ILE A 110 7.34 -31.96 18.68
C ILE A 110 6.62 -30.77 18.06
N SER A 111 7.39 -29.78 17.61
CA SER A 111 6.83 -28.61 16.93
C SER A 111 6.81 -28.79 15.41
N TYR A 112 5.68 -28.48 14.77
CA TYR A 112 5.46 -28.55 13.33
C TYR A 112 4.98 -27.21 12.80
N ILE A 113 5.27 -26.95 11.53
CA ILE A 113 4.87 -25.75 10.80
C ILE A 113 3.67 -26.08 9.92
N LEU A 114 2.74 -25.12 9.82
CA LEU A 114 1.57 -25.21 8.96
C LEU A 114 1.78 -24.47 7.63
N ASP A 115 0.99 -24.79 6.61
CA ASP A 115 0.89 -24.01 5.37
C ASP A 115 0.12 -22.69 5.55
N ARG A 116 -0.67 -22.59 6.62
CA ARG A 116 -1.56 -21.47 6.91
C ARG A 116 -1.46 -21.05 8.37
N SER A 117 -1.52 -19.74 8.61
CA SER A 117 -1.63 -19.21 9.97
C SER A 117 -3.02 -19.46 10.55
N ILE A 118 -3.06 -19.86 11.82
CA ILE A 118 -4.26 -19.94 12.66
C ILE A 118 -4.28 -18.71 13.57
N PHE A 119 -5.30 -17.88 13.43
CA PHE A 119 -5.48 -16.66 14.22
C PHE A 119 -6.10 -16.97 15.59
N SER A 120 -5.95 -16.02 16.50
CA SER A 120 -6.55 -16.03 17.85
C SER A 120 -8.06 -16.23 17.88
N THR A 121 -8.78 -15.84 16.83
CA THR A 121 -10.23 -15.99 16.73
C THR A 121 -10.67 -17.23 15.95
N ASP A 122 -9.74 -17.98 15.38
CA ASP A 122 -10.07 -19.19 14.64
C ASP A 122 -10.38 -20.34 15.60
N THR A 123 -11.31 -21.20 15.21
CA THR A 123 -11.59 -22.46 15.92
C THR A 123 -11.01 -23.62 15.13
N VAL A 124 -10.13 -24.41 15.72
CA VAL A 124 -9.64 -25.65 15.10
C VAL A 124 -10.73 -26.72 15.23
N THR A 125 -11.38 -27.05 14.12
CA THR A 125 -12.56 -27.95 14.11
C THR A 125 -12.21 -29.41 13.92
N SER A 126 -11.10 -29.70 13.28
CA SER A 126 -10.58 -31.07 13.15
C SER A 126 -9.08 -31.08 13.05
N VAL A 127 -8.47 -32.14 13.58
CA VAL A 127 -7.05 -32.45 13.45
C VAL A 127 -6.93 -33.94 13.18
N THR A 128 -6.19 -34.29 12.13
CA THR A 128 -5.77 -35.64 11.82
C THR A 128 -4.26 -35.70 11.89
N ILE A 129 -3.73 -36.57 12.74
CA ILE A 129 -2.31 -36.89 12.83
C ILE A 129 -2.19 -38.36 12.43
N ALA A 130 -1.73 -38.65 11.22
CA ALA A 130 -1.53 -40.01 10.78
C ALA A 130 -0.34 -40.67 11.49
N SER A 131 -0.33 -42.01 11.55
CA SER A 131 0.79 -42.77 12.09
C SER A 131 2.10 -42.40 11.38
N GLY A 132 3.19 -42.32 12.14
CA GLY A 132 4.50 -41.94 11.62
C GLY A 132 4.74 -40.44 11.52
N ALA A 133 3.82 -39.59 12.00
CA ALA A 133 4.07 -38.15 12.17
C ALA A 133 5.33 -37.89 13.03
N TYR A 134 5.58 -38.79 13.98
CA TYR A 134 6.85 -38.97 14.66
C TYR A 134 7.19 -40.48 14.71
N THR A 135 8.46 -40.88 14.71
CA THR A 135 8.81 -42.32 14.74
C THR A 135 8.21 -43.00 15.97
N GLY A 136 7.50 -44.11 15.77
CA GLY A 136 6.79 -44.82 16.83
C GLY A 136 5.42 -44.23 17.19
N SER A 137 5.01 -43.12 16.57
CA SER A 137 3.67 -42.55 16.76
C SER A 137 2.58 -43.36 16.07
N ARG A 138 1.42 -43.42 16.72
CA ARG A 138 0.18 -43.98 16.21
C ARG A 138 -0.66 -42.88 15.56
N ALA A 139 -1.70 -43.26 14.83
CA ALA A 139 -2.66 -42.30 14.31
C ALA A 139 -3.48 -41.69 15.47
N SER A 140 -3.86 -40.41 15.35
CA SER A 140 -4.69 -39.71 16.32
C SER A 140 -6.04 -40.38 16.48
N ASN A 141 -6.46 -40.58 17.72
CA ASN A 141 -7.85 -40.85 18.08
C ASN A 141 -8.50 -39.54 18.54
N SER A 142 -9.56 -39.10 17.87
CA SER A 142 -10.23 -37.83 18.17
C SER A 142 -10.79 -37.75 19.59
N ALA A 143 -11.10 -38.89 20.23
CA ALA A 143 -11.56 -38.93 21.62
C ALA A 143 -10.43 -38.70 22.65
N LEU A 144 -9.16 -38.87 22.25
CA LEU A 144 -7.99 -38.69 23.11
C LEU A 144 -7.23 -37.39 22.85
N LEU A 145 -7.37 -36.83 21.64
CA LEU A 145 -6.60 -35.67 21.21
C LEU A 145 -7.20 -34.37 21.75
N VAL A 146 -6.49 -33.71 22.67
CA VAL A 146 -6.87 -32.37 23.13
C VAL A 146 -6.38 -31.33 22.13
N ILE A 147 -7.29 -30.55 21.56
CA ILE A 147 -6.97 -29.48 20.60
C ILE A 147 -7.07 -28.13 21.31
N THR A 148 -6.00 -27.35 21.30
CA THR A 148 -5.95 -26.01 21.90
C THR A 148 -5.44 -24.99 20.89
N ASN A 149 -6.16 -23.87 20.74
CA ASN A 149 -5.66 -22.71 20.02
C ASN A 149 -5.12 -21.67 21.00
N SER A 150 -3.81 -21.62 21.21
CA SER A 150 -3.16 -20.62 22.07
C SER A 150 -2.61 -19.42 21.28
N SER A 151 -2.94 -19.31 19.98
CA SER A 151 -2.49 -18.20 19.14
C SER A 151 -2.99 -16.87 19.68
N THR A 152 -2.09 -15.88 19.80
CA THR A 152 -2.43 -14.48 20.06
C THR A 152 -2.45 -13.66 18.77
N TYR A 153 -2.25 -14.29 17.61
CA TYR A 153 -2.13 -13.60 16.33
C TYR A 153 -3.50 -13.05 15.92
N ALA A 154 -3.62 -11.74 15.85
CA ALA A 154 -4.86 -11.11 15.43
C ALA A 154 -5.14 -11.35 13.93
N PRO A 155 -6.40 -11.54 13.53
CA PRO A 155 -6.79 -11.54 12.12
C PRO A 155 -6.35 -10.26 11.40
N LEU A 156 -6.04 -10.38 10.11
CA LEU A 156 -5.59 -9.26 9.28
C LEU A 156 -6.77 -8.33 8.92
N ARG A 157 -6.50 -7.03 8.90
CA ARG A 157 -7.47 -5.98 8.52
C ARG A 157 -7.25 -5.58 7.05
N PRO A 158 -8.31 -5.20 6.31
CA PRO A 158 -8.14 -4.57 5.02
C PRO A 158 -7.34 -3.26 5.10
N HIS A 159 -6.58 -2.97 4.04
CA HIS A 159 -6.00 -1.66 3.79
C HIS A 159 -6.86 -0.92 2.77
N CYS A 160 -7.35 0.27 3.12
CA CYS A 160 -8.31 0.98 2.29
C CYS A 160 -8.01 2.47 2.22
N GLN A 161 -8.37 3.09 1.08
CA GLN A 161 -8.22 4.53 0.85
C GLN A 161 -9.16 4.98 -0.28
N PHE A 162 -9.75 6.16 -0.13
CA PHE A 162 -10.39 6.84 -1.25
C PHE A 162 -9.35 7.22 -2.31
N ILE A 163 -9.64 6.86 -3.55
CA ILE A 163 -8.93 7.31 -4.77
C ILE A 163 -9.65 8.52 -5.37
N THR A 164 -10.89 8.75 -4.99
CA THR A 164 -11.55 10.02 -5.28
C THR A 164 -10.98 11.13 -4.37
N PRO A 165 -10.57 12.28 -4.93
CA PRO A 165 -10.10 13.41 -4.13
C PRO A 165 -11.22 13.95 -3.23
N PRO A 166 -10.92 14.43 -2.00
CA PRO A 166 -11.93 15.05 -1.13
C PRO A 166 -12.40 16.39 -1.67
N HIS A 167 -13.35 17.06 -1.02
CA HIS A 167 -13.84 18.40 -1.39
C HIS A 167 -14.44 18.47 -2.80
N LEU A 168 -15.07 17.38 -3.25
CA LEU A 168 -15.77 17.35 -4.52
C LEU A 168 -17.02 18.23 -4.49
N LEU A 169 -17.36 18.78 -5.66
CA LEU A 169 -18.65 19.39 -5.90
C LEU A 169 -19.56 18.39 -6.61
N VAL A 170 -20.69 18.04 -5.99
CA VAL A 170 -21.72 17.18 -6.60
C VAL A 170 -22.88 18.07 -7.03
N THR A 171 -23.07 18.24 -8.35
CA THR A 171 -24.13 19.09 -8.92
C THR A 171 -25.33 18.25 -9.37
N GLY A 172 -26.53 18.81 -9.33
CA GLY A 172 -27.74 18.13 -9.83
C GLY A 172 -28.35 17.08 -8.90
N GLY A 173 -27.67 16.71 -7.81
CA GLY A 173 -28.30 16.22 -6.58
C GLY A 173 -28.82 14.78 -6.54
N THR A 174 -28.37 13.88 -7.42
CA THR A 174 -28.81 12.47 -7.41
C THR A 174 -27.75 11.49 -6.97
N THR A 175 -26.53 11.56 -7.52
CA THR A 175 -25.44 10.63 -7.18
C THR A 175 -24.09 11.31 -7.08
N ALA A 176 -23.23 10.78 -6.20
CA ALA A 176 -21.83 11.18 -6.05
C ALA A 176 -20.93 10.01 -6.49
N PRO A 177 -20.20 10.13 -7.62
CA PRO A 177 -19.30 9.08 -8.08
C PRO A 177 -18.05 9.03 -7.20
N ILE A 178 -17.69 7.84 -6.74
CA ILE A 178 -16.48 7.60 -5.95
C ILE A 178 -15.73 6.34 -6.37
N GLU A 179 -14.46 6.32 -6.01
CA GLU A 179 -13.49 5.27 -6.24
C GLU A 179 -12.75 4.98 -4.92
N ILE A 180 -12.75 3.71 -4.51
CA ILE A 180 -12.08 3.23 -3.30
C ILE A 180 -11.14 2.09 -3.67
N ALA A 181 -9.89 2.17 -3.22
CA ALA A 181 -8.98 1.04 -3.24
C ALA A 181 -9.05 0.30 -1.91
N ALA A 182 -9.19 -1.02 -1.95
CA ALA A 182 -9.26 -1.89 -0.78
C ALA A 182 -8.50 -3.19 -1.05
N PHE A 183 -7.60 -3.56 -0.14
CA PHE A 183 -6.68 -4.69 -0.27
C PHE A 183 -6.71 -5.57 0.97
N HIS A 184 -6.61 -6.90 0.81
CA HIS A 184 -6.55 -7.84 1.94
C HIS A 184 -5.77 -9.10 1.59
N ALA A 185 -5.23 -9.78 2.60
CA ALA A 185 -4.40 -10.97 2.43
C ALA A 185 -5.09 -12.16 1.73
N PHE A 186 -6.41 -12.26 1.85
CA PHE A 186 -7.16 -13.44 1.39
C PHE A 186 -8.18 -13.05 0.31
N ALA A 187 -7.68 -12.49 -0.79
CA ALA A 187 -8.46 -12.15 -1.97
C ALA A 187 -9.13 -13.39 -2.61
N GLN A 188 -10.32 -13.21 -3.16
CA GLN A 188 -11.12 -14.23 -3.82
C GLN A 188 -12.00 -13.59 -4.89
N GLY A 189 -12.39 -14.34 -5.92
CA GLY A 189 -13.43 -13.85 -6.82
C GLY A 189 -12.99 -12.75 -7.80
N GLY A 190 -11.69 -12.51 -7.99
CA GLY A 190 -11.20 -11.31 -8.68
C GLY A 190 -11.38 -10.04 -7.85
N SER A 191 -11.51 -10.17 -6.52
CA SER A 191 -11.74 -9.08 -5.58
C SER A 191 -10.92 -9.26 -4.30
N GLU A 192 -10.20 -8.21 -3.93
CA GLU A 192 -9.33 -8.21 -2.75
C GLU A 192 -10.12 -8.28 -1.42
N VAL A 193 -11.30 -7.66 -1.38
CA VAL A 193 -12.27 -7.78 -0.28
C VAL A 193 -13.62 -8.28 -0.81
N ALA A 194 -14.45 -8.85 0.08
CA ALA A 194 -15.74 -9.41 -0.28
C ALA A 194 -16.72 -8.34 -0.79
N CYS A 195 -16.75 -7.19 -0.11
CA CYS A 195 -17.43 -6.00 -0.61
C CYS A 195 -16.93 -4.74 0.11
N VAL A 196 -17.23 -3.60 -0.48
CA VAL A 196 -17.17 -2.29 0.14
C VAL A 196 -18.59 -1.73 0.20
N LYS A 197 -19.05 -1.35 1.39
CA LYS A 197 -20.31 -0.61 1.55
C LYS A 197 -20.00 0.86 1.67
N VAL A 198 -20.79 1.70 1.01
CA VAL A 198 -20.63 3.16 1.01
C VAL A 198 -21.97 3.84 1.27
N ARG A 199 -21.96 5.01 1.90
CA ARG A 199 -23.15 5.86 2.05
C ARG A 199 -22.75 7.32 2.19
N ALA A 200 -23.64 8.22 1.81
CA ALA A 200 -23.51 9.65 2.09
C ALA A 200 -24.24 10.03 3.38
N ARG A 201 -23.82 11.12 4.00
CA ARG A 201 -24.51 11.77 5.13
C ARG A 201 -24.25 13.27 5.12
N ASP A 202 -25.19 14.01 5.70
CA ASP A 202 -24.97 15.42 6.00
C ASP A 202 -23.82 15.58 7.02
N ALA A 203 -23.06 16.67 6.91
CA ALA A 203 -22.01 17.00 7.88
C ALA A 203 -22.57 17.45 9.25
N VAL A 204 -23.82 17.89 9.29
CA VAL A 204 -24.48 18.35 10.52
C VAL A 204 -24.91 17.15 11.37
N SER A 205 -24.66 17.21 12.69
CA SER A 205 -25.14 16.17 13.61
C SER A 205 -26.66 16.06 13.58
N GLY A 206 -27.17 14.83 13.48
CA GLY A 206 -28.61 14.55 13.31
C GLY A 206 -29.16 14.85 11.90
N GLY A 207 -28.31 15.18 10.92
CA GLY A 207 -28.72 15.36 9.53
C GLY A 207 -29.07 14.05 8.82
N ASN A 208 -29.46 14.16 7.55
CA ASN A 208 -29.88 13.03 6.74
C ASN A 208 -28.71 12.05 6.51
N VAL A 209 -29.02 10.76 6.56
CA VAL A 209 -28.07 9.67 6.30
C VAL A 209 -28.64 8.80 5.19
N GLY A 210 -27.85 8.62 4.14
CA GLY A 210 -28.20 7.75 3.02
C GLY A 210 -28.15 6.27 3.39
N ALA A 211 -28.82 5.45 2.59
CA ALA A 211 -28.73 4.00 2.71
C ALA A 211 -27.33 3.50 2.30
N TRP A 212 -26.95 2.33 2.80
CA TRP A 212 -25.73 1.67 2.37
C TRP A 212 -25.88 1.11 0.95
N THR A 213 -25.03 1.58 0.03
CA THR A 213 -24.81 0.96 -1.27
C THR A 213 -23.70 -0.07 -1.13
N THR A 214 -23.92 -1.30 -1.61
CA THR A 214 -22.90 -2.37 -1.58
C THR A 214 -22.22 -2.49 -2.94
N VAL A 215 -20.90 -2.40 -2.97
CA VAL A 215 -20.05 -2.65 -4.13
C VAL A 215 -19.28 -3.94 -3.89
N ASN A 216 -19.49 -4.95 -4.72
CA ASN A 216 -18.89 -6.28 -4.54
C ASN A 216 -18.11 -6.77 -5.74
N THR A 217 -17.89 -5.90 -6.72
CA THR A 217 -17.05 -6.14 -7.89
C THR A 217 -16.03 -5.02 -8.01
N MET A 218 -14.82 -5.39 -8.39
CA MET A 218 -13.79 -4.43 -8.76
C MET A 218 -13.89 -4.10 -10.25
N SER A 219 -13.67 -2.84 -10.59
CA SER A 219 -13.65 -2.33 -11.96
C SER A 219 -12.34 -1.58 -12.24
N ALA A 220 -12.02 -1.41 -13.52
CA ALA A 220 -11.01 -0.45 -13.94
C ALA A 220 -11.31 0.95 -13.38
N SER A 221 -10.30 1.59 -12.80
CA SER A 221 -10.40 2.97 -12.33
C SER A 221 -10.60 3.92 -13.50
N THR A 222 -11.50 4.89 -13.32
CA THR A 222 -11.67 6.02 -14.26
C THR A 222 -10.82 7.21 -13.89
N ILE A 223 -10.32 7.24 -12.65
CA ILE A 223 -9.32 8.21 -12.22
C ILE A 223 -7.92 7.76 -12.63
N LEU A 224 -7.57 6.47 -12.62
CA LEU A 224 -6.20 5.97 -12.85
C LEU A 224 -6.00 5.35 -14.24
N THR A 225 -6.11 6.15 -15.30
CA THR A 225 -6.14 5.66 -16.70
C THR A 225 -4.90 5.99 -17.53
N TYR A 226 -3.78 6.35 -16.91
CA TYR A 226 -2.63 6.86 -17.67
C TYR A 226 -1.81 5.76 -18.37
N SER A 227 -1.38 6.04 -19.60
CA SER A 227 -0.50 5.19 -20.41
C SER A 227 -0.98 3.74 -20.59
N GLY A 228 -2.30 3.53 -20.55
CA GLY A 228 -2.92 2.21 -20.63
C GLY A 228 -2.79 1.38 -19.35
N LEU A 229 -2.11 1.87 -18.31
CA LEU A 229 -2.11 1.22 -17.00
C LEU A 229 -3.49 1.38 -16.37
N THR A 230 -3.97 0.32 -15.73
CA THR A 230 -5.27 0.30 -15.06
C THR A 230 -5.12 -0.28 -13.67
N SER A 231 -5.62 0.42 -12.67
CA SER A 231 -5.79 -0.14 -11.33
C SER A 231 -7.20 -0.68 -11.13
N CYS A 232 -7.32 -1.79 -10.40
CA CYS A 232 -8.60 -2.35 -9.99
C CYS A 232 -9.07 -1.64 -8.72
N ILE A 233 -10.31 -1.15 -8.70
CA ILE A 233 -10.89 -0.40 -7.59
C ILE A 233 -12.38 -0.76 -7.39
N TYR A 234 -12.95 -0.37 -6.25
CA TYR A 234 -14.38 -0.40 -5.99
C TYR A 234 -14.99 0.95 -6.38
N ARG A 235 -15.84 0.95 -7.42
CA ARG A 235 -16.57 2.15 -7.88
C ARG A 235 -17.98 2.16 -7.35
N ALA A 236 -18.46 3.33 -6.92
CA ALA A 236 -19.85 3.51 -6.53
C ALA A 236 -20.40 4.85 -7.01
N ASP A 237 -21.66 4.84 -7.41
CA ASP A 237 -22.49 6.04 -7.49
C ASP A 237 -23.33 6.12 -6.22
N VAL A 238 -22.86 6.91 -5.25
CA VAL A 238 -23.52 7.02 -3.94
C VAL A 238 -24.77 7.89 -4.08
N ASP A 239 -25.93 7.37 -3.69
CA ASP A 239 -27.18 8.13 -3.71
C ASP A 239 -27.10 9.31 -2.73
N VAL A 240 -27.26 10.53 -3.25
CA VAL A 240 -27.30 11.79 -2.49
C VAL A 240 -28.65 12.51 -2.59
N SER A 241 -29.67 11.84 -3.15
CA SER A 241 -31.00 12.41 -3.34
C SER A 241 -31.70 12.78 -2.04
N ALA A 242 -31.45 12.04 -0.95
CA ALA A 242 -31.97 12.34 0.39
C ALA A 242 -31.08 13.30 1.19
N ILE A 243 -29.85 13.57 0.74
CA ILE A 243 -28.85 14.37 1.46
C ILE A 243 -29.14 15.86 1.24
N ASN A 244 -29.01 16.71 2.26
CA ASN A 244 -29.31 18.14 2.11
C ASN A 244 -28.28 18.84 1.21
N ALA A 245 -28.63 20.05 0.75
CA ALA A 245 -27.63 20.90 0.10
C ALA A 245 -26.64 21.44 1.16
N GLY A 246 -25.34 21.37 0.89
CA GLY A 246 -24.31 21.76 1.85
C GLY A 246 -23.15 20.78 1.97
N ASP A 247 -22.35 20.96 3.02
CA ASP A 247 -21.25 20.07 3.38
C ASP A 247 -21.74 18.68 3.79
N CYS A 248 -21.12 17.66 3.22
CA CYS A 248 -21.50 16.26 3.39
C CYS A 248 -20.26 15.37 3.45
N TYR A 249 -20.45 14.13 3.90
CA TYR A 249 -19.41 13.10 3.96
C TYR A 249 -19.87 11.81 3.28
N ILE A 250 -18.94 11.12 2.65
CA ILE A 250 -19.10 9.73 2.26
C ILE A 250 -18.28 8.86 3.21
N GLU A 251 -18.97 7.88 3.78
CA GLU A 251 -18.45 6.88 4.69
C GLU A 251 -18.39 5.53 3.96
N TYR A 252 -17.43 4.68 4.34
CA TYR A 252 -17.35 3.31 3.85
C TYR A 252 -16.97 2.26 4.89
N VAL A 253 -17.30 1.01 4.60
CA VAL A 253 -16.84 -0.17 5.34
C VAL A 253 -16.36 -1.22 4.34
N ALA A 254 -15.12 -1.69 4.48
CA ALA A 254 -14.57 -2.77 3.66
C ALA A 254 -14.58 -4.09 4.44
N TYR A 255 -15.22 -5.09 3.85
CA TYR A 255 -15.44 -6.41 4.43
C TYR A 255 -14.53 -7.45 3.78
N PRO A 256 -13.51 -7.99 4.48
CA PRO A 256 -12.64 -9.01 3.91
C PRO A 256 -13.36 -10.35 3.72
N TRP A 257 -12.86 -11.20 2.83
CA TRP A 257 -13.36 -12.57 2.69
C TRP A 257 -13.07 -13.41 3.94
N GLU A 258 -11.80 -13.49 4.36
CA GLU A 258 -11.35 -14.34 5.47
C GLU A 258 -10.77 -13.52 6.64
N SER A 259 -11.62 -12.80 7.36
CA SER A 259 -11.27 -12.17 8.64
C SER A 259 -12.54 -11.65 9.33
N SER A 260 -12.57 -11.70 10.67
CA SER A 260 -13.61 -11.03 11.47
C SER A 260 -13.44 -9.51 11.48
N ARG A 261 -12.24 -9.00 11.16
CA ARG A 261 -11.89 -7.59 11.30
C ARG A 261 -12.11 -6.82 9.99
N VAL A 262 -13.10 -5.94 10.00
CA VAL A 262 -13.38 -5.00 8.91
C VAL A 262 -12.50 -3.75 9.00
N PHE A 263 -12.42 -3.01 7.90
CA PHE A 263 -12.07 -1.59 7.95
C PHE A 263 -13.36 -0.79 7.97
N ASP A 264 -13.61 -0.03 9.02
CA ASP A 264 -14.79 0.83 9.16
C ASP A 264 -14.35 2.28 9.32
N SER A 265 -14.67 3.08 8.30
CA SER A 265 -14.29 4.47 8.20
C SER A 265 -14.97 5.34 9.29
N ASN A 266 -16.12 4.89 9.81
CA ASN A 266 -16.86 5.58 10.88
C ASN A 266 -16.21 5.41 12.24
N ASN A 267 -15.70 4.21 12.50
CA ASN A 267 -14.96 3.91 13.73
C ASN A 267 -13.55 4.51 13.71
N ALA A 268 -12.96 4.76 12.54
CA ALA A 268 -11.67 5.44 12.40
C ALA A 268 -11.70 6.92 12.86
N LEU A 269 -12.89 7.50 13.03
CA LEU A 269 -13.10 8.85 13.55
C LEU A 269 -13.14 8.93 15.08
N GLY A 270 -13.33 7.80 15.77
CA GLY A 270 -13.31 7.69 17.23
C GLY A 270 -11.99 7.07 17.70
N GLY A 271 -10.95 7.91 17.84
CA GLY A 271 -9.55 7.49 18.02
C GLY A 271 -9.32 6.26 18.89
N GLY A 272 -8.60 5.28 18.32
CA GLY A 272 -7.85 4.26 19.06
C GLY A 272 -8.61 3.01 19.51
N ALA A 273 -8.19 1.87 18.94
CA ALA A 273 -8.32 0.46 19.35
C ALA A 273 -9.68 -0.12 19.81
N ASP A 274 -10.48 0.57 20.62
CA ASP A 274 -11.62 0.04 21.37
C ASP A 274 -12.75 1.09 21.52
N GLY A 275 -13.33 1.54 20.41
CA GLY A 275 -14.69 2.09 20.40
C GLY A 275 -14.99 3.29 21.32
N THR A 276 -14.08 4.24 21.51
CA THR A 276 -14.45 5.52 22.13
C THR A 276 -14.92 6.50 21.07
N ALA A 277 -16.25 6.70 21.03
CA ALA A 277 -16.95 7.62 20.13
C ALA A 277 -16.46 9.07 20.26
N LEU A 278 -16.31 9.76 19.12
CA LEU A 278 -16.13 11.22 19.07
C LEU A 278 -17.46 11.99 19.24
N ASP A 279 -18.53 11.30 19.66
CA ASP A 279 -19.88 11.86 19.81
C ASP A 279 -20.25 12.20 21.27
N SER A 280 -19.25 12.39 22.13
CA SER A 280 -19.47 12.87 23.49
C SER A 280 -19.21 14.38 23.59
N ALA A 281 -20.24 15.14 23.23
CA ALA A 281 -20.63 16.39 23.89
C ALA A 281 -19.49 17.33 24.36
N THR A 282 -19.10 18.28 23.49
CA THR A 282 -18.70 19.61 23.97
C THR A 282 -19.51 20.67 23.22
N THR A 283 -20.69 20.92 23.76
CA THR A 283 -21.54 22.08 23.48
C THR A 283 -20.76 23.35 23.79
N GLY A 284 -20.09 23.95 22.80
CA GLY A 284 -19.49 25.28 22.97
C GLY A 284 -18.28 25.66 22.11
N LEU A 285 -18.08 25.05 20.94
CA LEU A 285 -16.92 25.37 20.10
C LEU A 285 -17.33 26.04 18.79
N SER A 286 -16.84 27.27 18.60
CA SER A 286 -17.16 28.15 17.47
C SER A 286 -16.78 27.53 16.12
N SER A 287 -17.58 27.88 15.13
CA SER A 287 -17.71 27.48 13.71
C SER A 287 -16.46 27.37 12.81
N THR A 288 -15.24 27.23 13.32
CA THR A 288 -14.02 27.09 12.48
C THR A 288 -12.94 26.15 13.03
N ALA A 289 -13.15 25.53 14.21
CA ALA A 289 -12.15 24.66 14.85
C ALA A 289 -12.53 23.17 14.96
N ALA A 290 -13.81 22.81 14.93
CA ALA A 290 -14.26 21.45 15.25
C ALA A 290 -14.49 20.52 14.04
N LEU A 291 -14.53 21.03 12.80
CA LEU A 291 -14.51 20.19 11.58
C LEU A 291 -13.13 19.59 11.27
N ARG A 292 -12.11 19.96 12.06
CA ARG A 292 -10.70 19.69 11.77
C ARG A 292 -10.30 18.20 11.84
N PRO A 293 -10.84 17.30 12.69
CA PRO A 293 -10.37 15.91 12.69
C PRO A 293 -10.75 15.11 11.43
N LEU A 294 -11.84 15.49 10.76
CA LEU A 294 -12.41 14.78 9.60
C LEU A 294 -11.72 15.13 8.27
N ASP A 295 -11.23 16.37 8.13
CA ASP A 295 -10.48 16.84 6.95
C ASP A 295 -9.06 16.22 6.82
N HIS A 296 -8.60 15.48 7.84
CA HIS A 296 -7.20 15.07 7.99
C HIS A 296 -6.94 13.56 7.91
N ASN A 297 -7.97 12.75 7.70
CA ASN A 297 -7.79 11.32 7.45
C ASN A 297 -8.64 10.90 6.26
N PRO A 298 -8.16 11.09 5.01
CA PRO A 298 -8.86 10.63 3.80
C PRO A 298 -8.98 9.10 3.71
N ALA A 299 -8.43 8.34 4.66
CA ALA A 299 -8.79 6.93 4.83
C ALA A 299 -10.10 6.74 5.63
N ALA A 300 -10.57 7.76 6.37
CA ALA A 300 -11.72 7.67 7.27
C ALA A 300 -13.01 8.27 6.70
N VAL A 301 -12.98 9.34 5.90
CA VAL A 301 -14.18 9.87 5.22
C VAL A 301 -13.78 10.67 3.98
N LEU A 302 -14.69 10.77 3.00
CA LEU A 302 -14.55 11.66 1.86
C LEU A 302 -15.51 12.85 2.02
N HIS A 303 -14.97 14.05 2.21
CA HIS A 303 -15.78 15.27 2.19
C HIS A 303 -16.22 15.61 0.77
N PHE A 304 -17.46 16.08 0.63
CA PHE A 304 -17.98 16.68 -0.60
C PHE A 304 -19.03 17.75 -0.27
N TYR A 305 -19.36 18.60 -1.24
CA TYR A 305 -20.47 19.54 -1.16
C TYR A 305 -21.57 19.13 -2.12
N ASN A 306 -22.79 18.97 -1.59
CA ASN A 306 -23.97 18.64 -2.38
C ASN A 306 -24.64 19.93 -2.88
N ASP A 307 -24.40 20.29 -4.13
CA ASP A 307 -24.95 21.50 -4.77
C ASP A 307 -26.21 21.18 -5.58
N LYS A 308 -27.27 20.75 -4.88
CA LYS A 308 -28.54 20.32 -5.49
C LYS A 308 -29.19 21.36 -6.38
N THR A 309 -29.04 22.63 -6.03
CA THR A 309 -29.67 23.77 -6.72
C THR A 309 -28.68 24.52 -7.60
N THR A 310 -27.47 23.98 -7.81
CA THR A 310 -26.37 24.61 -8.56
C THR A 310 -26.07 26.04 -8.11
N ALA A 311 -26.29 26.32 -6.82
CA ALA A 311 -26.21 27.64 -6.22
C ALA A 311 -24.83 27.90 -5.58
N TYR A 312 -24.01 26.88 -5.36
CA TYR A 312 -22.68 27.06 -4.76
C TYR A 312 -21.63 27.41 -5.81
N ALA A 313 -21.59 26.69 -6.93
CA ALA A 313 -20.57 26.86 -7.96
C ALA A 313 -20.95 27.86 -9.06
N GLY A 314 -20.05 28.06 -10.04
CA GLY A 314 -20.32 28.82 -11.26
C GLY A 314 -19.83 30.26 -11.22
N ALA A 315 -18.60 30.46 -10.75
CA ALA A 315 -17.86 31.71 -10.91
C ALA A 315 -16.61 31.42 -11.75
N TYR A 316 -16.40 32.20 -12.80
CA TYR A 316 -15.36 31.97 -13.78
C TYR A 316 -14.53 33.23 -13.97
N ALA A 317 -13.21 33.12 -13.93
CA ALA A 317 -12.31 34.25 -14.14
C ALA A 317 -11.17 33.85 -15.06
N ASN A 318 -10.69 34.81 -15.85
CA ASN A 318 -9.53 34.64 -16.70
C ASN A 318 -8.37 35.48 -16.19
N VAL A 319 -7.16 34.95 -16.30
CA VAL A 319 -5.93 35.68 -16.01
C VAL A 319 -5.07 35.74 -17.26
N ASP A 320 -4.54 36.92 -17.54
CA ASP A 320 -3.61 37.18 -18.63
C ASP A 320 -2.48 38.08 -18.07
N PRO A 321 -1.24 37.57 -17.94
CA PRO A 321 -0.16 38.29 -17.29
C PRO A 321 0.41 39.38 -18.21
N SER A 322 -0.04 39.45 -19.48
CA SER A 322 0.42 40.40 -20.48
C SER A 322 -0.60 41.50 -20.80
N ALA A 323 -1.89 41.15 -20.81
CA ALA A 323 -2.98 42.04 -21.20
C ALA A 323 -4.03 42.28 -20.10
N GLY A 324 -3.91 41.59 -18.96
CA GLY A 324 -4.87 41.70 -17.86
C GLY A 324 -4.76 42.99 -17.06
N ASN A 325 -5.82 43.28 -16.31
CA ASN A 325 -5.87 44.42 -15.40
C ASN A 325 -6.60 44.03 -14.11
N ASP A 326 -5.91 44.12 -12.97
CA ASP A 326 -6.46 43.70 -11.67
C ASP A 326 -7.59 44.60 -11.14
N THR A 327 -7.73 45.82 -11.69
CA THR A 327 -8.81 46.75 -11.33
C THR A 327 -10.06 46.54 -12.16
N THR A 328 -9.90 46.18 -13.44
CA THR A 328 -11.03 46.06 -14.40
C THR A 328 -11.33 44.63 -14.83
N GLY A 329 -10.56 43.65 -14.35
CA GLY A 329 -10.82 42.23 -14.58
C GLY A 329 -12.20 41.84 -14.09
N THR A 330 -12.85 40.93 -14.81
CA THR A 330 -14.27 40.57 -14.58
C THR A 330 -14.43 39.10 -14.24
N VAL A 331 -15.35 38.81 -13.31
CA VAL A 331 -15.84 37.46 -13.02
C VAL A 331 -17.13 37.22 -13.80
N TYR A 332 -17.22 36.07 -14.43
CA TYR A 332 -18.33 35.66 -15.29
C TYR A 332 -19.16 34.55 -14.63
N ALA A 333 -20.44 34.47 -15.01
CA ALA A 333 -21.38 33.46 -14.52
C ALA A 333 -21.27 32.11 -15.25
N THR A 334 -20.65 32.09 -16.43
CA THR A 334 -20.48 30.89 -17.27
C THR A 334 -19.05 30.79 -17.79
N GLN A 335 -18.61 29.55 -18.04
CA GLN A 335 -17.29 29.28 -18.62
C GLN A 335 -17.15 29.91 -20.01
N ASP A 336 -18.15 29.76 -20.88
CA ASP A 336 -18.11 30.31 -22.25
C ASP A 336 -17.95 31.84 -22.27
N ALA A 337 -18.61 32.53 -21.33
CA ALA A 337 -18.49 33.98 -21.20
C ALA A 337 -17.10 34.40 -20.66
N ALA A 338 -16.52 33.61 -19.76
CA ALA A 338 -15.13 33.82 -19.35
C ALA A 338 -14.20 33.62 -20.54
N ASP A 339 -14.27 32.47 -21.21
CA ASP A 339 -13.35 32.08 -22.29
C ASP A 339 -13.39 33.04 -23.50
N SER A 340 -14.56 33.63 -23.78
CA SER A 340 -14.74 34.68 -24.80
C SER A 340 -14.50 36.11 -24.29
N GLY A 341 -14.35 36.29 -22.98
CA GLY A 341 -14.27 37.58 -22.32
C GLY A 341 -12.95 38.33 -22.57
N ASN A 342 -13.06 39.64 -22.80
CA ASN A 342 -11.92 40.53 -23.09
C ASN A 342 -11.34 41.25 -21.86
N LEU A 343 -11.86 40.98 -20.66
CA LEU A 343 -11.43 41.63 -19.41
C LEU A 343 -10.76 40.62 -18.46
N PRO A 344 -9.58 40.07 -18.80
CA PRO A 344 -8.83 39.22 -17.89
C PRO A 344 -8.22 40.03 -16.73
N PHE A 345 -8.05 39.37 -15.58
CA PHE A 345 -7.20 39.86 -14.49
C PHE A 345 -5.73 39.78 -14.87
N LEU A 346 -4.89 40.64 -14.30
CA LEU A 346 -3.44 40.57 -14.49
C LEU A 346 -2.83 39.44 -13.63
N THR A 347 -3.39 39.21 -12.43
CA THR A 347 -2.86 38.26 -11.45
C THR A 347 -3.89 37.25 -10.96
N ILE A 348 -3.41 36.06 -10.59
CA ILE A 348 -4.22 35.00 -9.97
C ILE A 348 -4.84 35.49 -8.65
N ASN A 349 -4.10 36.29 -7.88
CA ASN A 349 -4.57 36.79 -6.58
C ASN A 349 -5.76 37.75 -6.73
N ALA A 350 -5.72 38.64 -7.72
CA ALA A 350 -6.85 39.53 -7.99
C ALA A 350 -8.08 38.76 -8.49
N ALA A 351 -7.89 37.81 -9.40
CA ALA A 351 -8.97 36.92 -9.86
C ALA A 351 -9.60 36.17 -8.68
N TYR A 352 -8.78 35.59 -7.80
CA TYR A 352 -9.24 34.87 -6.60
C TYR A 352 -10.06 35.79 -5.68
N GLY A 353 -9.57 36.99 -5.35
CA GLY A 353 -10.30 37.96 -4.53
C GLY A 353 -11.62 38.45 -5.15
N ALA A 354 -11.63 38.66 -6.47
CA ALA A 354 -12.82 39.05 -7.20
C ALA A 354 -13.88 37.95 -7.22
N VAL A 355 -13.47 36.69 -7.42
CA VAL A 355 -14.36 35.51 -7.35
C VAL A 355 -15.02 35.41 -5.98
N LYS A 356 -14.29 35.60 -4.88
CA LYS A 356 -14.88 35.61 -3.54
C LYS A 356 -15.98 36.66 -3.39
N THR A 357 -15.69 37.87 -3.88
CA THR A 357 -16.62 38.99 -3.84
C THR A 357 -17.87 38.68 -4.67
N TYR A 358 -17.66 38.12 -5.87
CA TYR A 358 -18.74 37.69 -6.76
C TYR A 358 -19.61 36.61 -6.12
N ASN A 359 -19.01 35.58 -5.52
CA ASN A 359 -19.72 34.50 -4.84
C ASN A 359 -20.58 35.03 -3.69
N ASN A 360 -20.02 35.90 -2.84
CA ASN A 360 -20.73 36.51 -1.73
C ASN A 360 -21.92 37.38 -2.18
N ALA A 361 -21.77 38.08 -3.30
CA ALA A 361 -22.81 38.97 -3.83
C ALA A 361 -23.91 38.22 -4.62
N THR A 362 -23.54 37.20 -5.38
CA THR A 362 -24.38 36.68 -6.49
C THR A 362 -24.95 35.29 -6.22
N LYS A 363 -24.33 34.49 -5.35
CA LYS A 363 -24.78 33.12 -5.05
C LYS A 363 -25.89 33.15 -4.00
N ALA A 364 -27.10 33.48 -4.44
CA ALA A 364 -28.29 33.52 -3.59
C ALA A 364 -28.53 32.16 -2.92
N GLY A 365 -28.82 32.16 -1.61
CA GLY A 365 -29.06 30.94 -0.82
C GLY A 365 -27.81 30.32 -0.18
N THR A 366 -26.62 30.55 -0.74
CA THR A 366 -25.35 30.00 -0.22
C THR A 366 -24.30 31.06 0.10
N ARG A 367 -24.55 32.34 -0.25
CA ARG A 367 -23.68 33.53 -0.08
C ARG A 367 -22.44 33.24 0.74
N HIS A 368 -21.37 32.91 0.04
CA HIS A 368 -20.13 32.47 0.64
C HIS A 368 -19.00 33.40 0.23
N ASN A 369 -18.17 33.77 1.19
CA ASN A 369 -17.06 34.70 0.99
C ASN A 369 -15.75 33.92 0.78
N ASP A 370 -15.78 32.96 -0.14
CA ASP A 370 -14.67 32.10 -0.53
C ASP A 370 -14.68 31.84 -2.04
N ALA A 371 -13.62 31.22 -2.55
CA ALA A 371 -13.44 30.94 -3.98
C ALA A 371 -13.76 29.48 -4.35
N GLY A 372 -14.35 28.71 -3.44
CA GLY A 372 -14.73 27.32 -3.70
C GLY A 372 -15.72 27.22 -4.86
N GLY A 373 -15.55 26.21 -5.71
CA GLY A 373 -16.44 25.94 -6.84
C GLY A 373 -16.24 26.90 -8.02
N ALA A 374 -15.21 27.75 -7.95
CA ALA A 374 -14.83 28.64 -9.01
C ALA A 374 -13.73 28.05 -9.91
N VAL A 375 -13.66 28.56 -11.13
CA VAL A 375 -12.62 28.23 -12.11
C VAL A 375 -11.87 29.51 -12.49
N ILE A 376 -10.55 29.47 -12.37
CA ILE A 376 -9.62 30.51 -12.79
C ILE A 376 -8.79 29.95 -13.94
N SER A 377 -9.09 30.37 -15.17
CA SER A 377 -8.37 29.95 -16.36
C SER A 377 -7.18 30.88 -16.65
N LEU A 378 -6.04 30.31 -17.00
CA LEU A 378 -4.79 31.01 -17.24
C LEU A 378 -4.44 31.01 -18.74
N LYS A 379 -4.30 32.19 -19.36
CA LYS A 379 -3.78 32.32 -20.74
C LYS A 379 -2.27 32.04 -20.82
N ASN A 380 -1.69 32.08 -22.02
CA ASN A 380 -0.24 31.87 -22.18
C ASN A 380 0.54 32.91 -21.36
N GLY A 381 1.53 32.47 -20.60
CA GLY A 381 2.44 33.35 -19.87
C GLY A 381 3.01 32.74 -18.60
N THR A 382 3.82 33.54 -17.91
CA THR A 382 4.39 33.20 -16.60
C THR A 382 3.65 33.95 -15.51
N TYR A 383 3.17 33.21 -14.52
CA TYR A 383 2.39 33.71 -13.41
C TYR A 383 3.15 33.52 -12.12
N TYR A 384 3.07 34.51 -11.23
CA TYR A 384 3.60 34.35 -9.90
C TYR A 384 2.52 33.83 -8.95
N MET A 385 2.88 32.80 -8.18
CA MET A 385 1.99 32.24 -7.17
C MET A 385 1.67 33.25 -6.06
N PHE A 386 0.56 33.03 -5.33
CA PHE A 386 0.01 33.92 -4.31
C PHE A 386 1.12 34.56 -3.44
N GLY A 387 1.25 35.88 -3.52
CA GLY A 387 2.24 36.64 -2.75
C GLY A 387 1.67 37.19 -1.45
N GLY A 388 2.42 37.07 -0.35
CA GLY A 388 2.23 37.86 0.87
C GLY A 388 1.51 37.17 2.04
N THR A 389 1.56 37.82 3.20
CA THR A 389 1.04 37.46 4.54
C THR A 389 -0.48 37.22 4.64
N THR A 390 -1.17 37.08 3.51
CA THR A 390 -2.63 37.01 3.37
C THR A 390 -3.24 35.64 3.64
N ASN A 391 -2.44 34.58 3.81
CA ASN A 391 -2.93 33.21 3.98
C ASN A 391 -3.63 32.92 5.33
N ALA A 392 -3.46 33.75 6.36
CA ALA A 392 -4.13 33.53 7.65
C ALA A 392 -5.62 33.94 7.67
N THR A 393 -6.06 34.74 6.69
CA THR A 393 -7.41 35.36 6.65
C THR A 393 -8.23 34.94 5.43
N GLN A 394 -7.74 34.04 4.58
CA GLN A 394 -8.56 33.53 3.47
C GLN A 394 -9.57 32.51 3.99
N ASN A 395 -10.87 32.82 3.85
CA ASN A 395 -11.94 31.84 4.02
C ASN A 395 -11.72 30.71 3.02
N VAL A 396 -11.74 29.48 3.51
CA VAL A 396 -11.56 28.27 2.73
C VAL A 396 -12.94 27.78 2.31
N GLY A 397 -13.17 27.67 1.00
CA GLY A 397 -14.42 27.15 0.47
C GLY A 397 -14.59 25.65 0.71
N SER A 398 -15.83 25.17 0.77
CA SER A 398 -16.15 23.75 0.98
C SER A 398 -15.59 22.84 -0.10
N VAL A 399 -15.48 23.33 -1.34
CA VAL A 399 -14.93 22.57 -2.48
C VAL A 399 -13.68 23.24 -3.04
N TRP A 400 -13.01 22.58 -3.98
CA TRP A 400 -11.82 23.11 -4.66
C TRP A 400 -12.09 24.43 -5.41
N THR A 401 -11.10 25.32 -5.41
CA THR A 401 -10.92 26.33 -6.45
C THR A 401 -10.04 25.75 -7.56
N TYR A 402 -10.55 25.69 -8.78
CA TYR A 402 -9.81 25.19 -9.93
C TYR A 402 -8.98 26.30 -10.55
N ILE A 403 -7.67 26.09 -10.70
CA ILE A 403 -6.77 26.95 -11.48
C ILE A 403 -6.22 26.09 -12.61
N ARG A 404 -6.57 26.45 -13.85
CA ARG A 404 -6.27 25.61 -15.01
C ARG A 404 -5.81 26.41 -16.20
N LYS A 405 -5.25 25.75 -17.21
CA LYS A 405 -4.98 26.43 -18.49
C LYS A 405 -6.30 26.89 -19.15
N HIS A 406 -6.24 28.05 -19.79
CA HIS A 406 -7.29 28.50 -20.68
C HIS A 406 -7.41 27.56 -21.90
N PRO A 407 -8.59 27.35 -22.49
CA PRO A 407 -8.73 26.45 -23.66
C PRO A 407 -7.86 26.83 -24.86
N SER A 408 -7.55 28.11 -25.03
CA SER A 408 -6.65 28.61 -26.07
C SER A 408 -5.15 28.45 -25.76
N ALA A 409 -4.81 27.95 -24.57
CA ALA A 409 -3.44 27.78 -24.11
C ALA A 409 -3.00 26.31 -24.15
N THR A 410 -1.70 26.10 -24.30
CA THR A 410 -1.07 24.78 -24.10
C THR A 410 -0.54 24.68 -22.67
N ALA A 411 -0.50 23.47 -22.09
CA ALA A 411 -0.02 23.29 -20.72
C ALA A 411 1.41 23.86 -20.51
N SER A 412 2.31 23.61 -21.46
CA SER A 412 3.69 24.11 -21.47
C SER A 412 3.81 25.64 -21.57
N SER A 413 2.76 26.33 -22.02
CA SER A 413 2.74 27.80 -22.16
C SER A 413 2.20 28.53 -20.94
N VAL A 414 1.66 27.81 -19.94
CA VAL A 414 1.13 28.35 -18.69
C VAL A 414 2.07 27.96 -17.56
N ILE A 415 2.94 28.88 -17.17
CA ILE A 415 4.03 28.61 -16.23
C ILE A 415 3.74 29.28 -14.89
N LEU A 416 3.56 28.50 -13.83
CA LEU A 416 3.54 28.99 -12.46
C LEU A 416 4.97 29.07 -11.94
N ASN A 417 5.45 30.29 -11.66
CA ASN A 417 6.79 30.54 -11.19
C ASN A 417 6.78 30.93 -9.70
N SER A 418 7.64 30.27 -8.92
CA SER A 418 7.85 30.57 -7.50
C SER A 418 8.73 31.80 -7.26
N VAL A 419 9.53 32.22 -8.25
CA VAL A 419 10.50 33.31 -8.14
C VAL A 419 10.13 34.47 -9.05
N GLN A 420 9.81 35.63 -8.46
CA GLN A 420 9.69 36.88 -9.20
C GLN A 420 11.05 37.56 -9.30
N THR A 421 11.60 37.61 -10.51
CA THR A 421 12.88 38.27 -10.80
C THR A 421 12.82 39.73 -10.35
N GLY A 422 13.78 40.17 -9.53
CA GLY A 422 13.89 41.56 -9.05
C GLY A 422 13.15 41.86 -7.73
N VAL A 423 12.43 40.90 -7.14
CA VAL A 423 11.79 41.06 -5.83
C VAL A 423 12.57 40.25 -4.79
N LEU A 424 13.64 40.84 -4.24
CA LEU A 424 14.30 40.36 -3.03
C LEU A 424 13.34 40.59 -1.85
N VAL A 425 12.37 39.70 -1.66
CA VAL A 425 11.67 39.62 -0.38
C VAL A 425 12.27 38.45 0.38
N PRO A 426 13.18 38.70 1.33
CA PRO A 426 13.59 37.67 2.28
C PRO A 426 12.32 37.29 3.05
N ASN A 427 11.89 36.03 2.96
CA ASN A 427 10.90 35.40 3.86
C ASN A 427 9.39 35.61 3.62
N ALA A 428 8.92 36.23 2.54
CA ALA A 428 7.48 36.16 2.21
C ALA A 428 7.19 34.85 1.45
N GLN A 429 6.90 33.79 2.20
CA GLN A 429 6.49 32.49 1.66
C GLN A 429 5.29 32.68 0.71
N ARG A 430 5.48 32.40 -0.57
CA ARG A 430 4.40 32.34 -1.55
C ARG A 430 3.76 30.97 -1.46
N VAL A 431 2.54 30.91 -0.95
CA VAL A 431 1.89 29.67 -0.52
C VAL A 431 0.64 29.43 -1.35
N ILE A 432 0.49 28.21 -1.86
CA ILE A 432 -0.74 27.76 -2.51
C ILE A 432 -1.87 27.80 -1.47
N GLY A 433 -2.91 28.58 -1.76
CA GLY A 433 -4.10 28.68 -0.91
C GLY A 433 -4.70 27.30 -0.63
N ARG A 434 -5.34 27.14 0.53
CA ARG A 434 -6.01 25.89 0.91
C ARG A 434 -7.09 25.52 -0.11
N ARG A 435 -7.24 24.22 -0.39
CA ARG A 435 -8.24 23.66 -1.32
C ARG A 435 -8.12 24.26 -2.74
N THR A 436 -6.90 24.31 -3.26
CA THR A 436 -6.62 24.66 -4.66
C THR A 436 -6.38 23.39 -5.49
N TRP A 437 -7.01 23.31 -6.65
CA TRP A 437 -6.78 22.30 -7.68
C TRP A 437 -6.04 22.93 -8.85
N LEU A 438 -4.80 22.53 -9.09
CA LEU A 438 -4.04 22.94 -10.27
C LEU A 438 -4.25 21.91 -11.38
N GLU A 439 -4.64 22.34 -12.58
CA GLU A 439 -4.93 21.46 -13.73
C GLU A 439 -4.21 21.93 -15.01
N ASP A 440 -3.44 21.04 -15.63
CA ASP A 440 -2.77 21.28 -16.93
C ASP A 440 -1.90 22.56 -16.96
N VAL A 441 -1.14 22.78 -15.89
CA VAL A 441 -0.19 23.90 -15.77
C VAL A 441 1.22 23.37 -15.54
N SER A 442 2.24 24.08 -16.02
CA SER A 442 3.63 23.79 -15.70
C SER A 442 4.10 24.63 -14.51
N MET A 443 5.01 24.11 -13.69
CA MET A 443 5.60 24.85 -12.56
C MET A 443 7.12 24.98 -12.73
N THR A 444 7.68 26.16 -12.43
CA THR A 444 9.13 26.41 -12.48
C THR A 444 9.62 27.24 -11.28
N GLY A 445 10.92 27.16 -10.98
CA GLY A 445 11.59 27.96 -9.94
C GLY A 445 12.18 27.13 -8.78
N ALA A 446 13.02 27.77 -7.96
CA ALA A 446 13.98 27.11 -7.06
C ALA A 446 13.41 26.57 -5.73
N THR A 447 12.22 27.01 -5.30
CA THR A 447 11.53 26.50 -4.09
C THR A 447 10.05 26.88 -4.12
N VAL A 448 9.15 25.90 -4.22
CA VAL A 448 7.71 26.11 -4.00
C VAL A 448 7.38 25.73 -2.55
N GLY A 449 7.06 26.71 -1.72
CA GLY A 449 6.59 26.46 -0.36
C GLY A 449 5.08 26.20 -0.35
N ILE A 450 4.65 24.97 -0.10
CA ILE A 450 3.24 24.65 0.15
C ILE A 450 3.09 24.50 1.66
N SER A 451 2.53 25.49 2.36
CA SER A 451 2.34 25.43 3.81
C SER A 451 0.88 25.16 4.17
N ASN A 452 0.63 24.19 5.07
CA ASN A 452 -0.64 23.98 5.78
C ASN A 452 -1.90 23.82 4.89
N SER A 453 -1.76 23.22 3.71
CA SER A 453 -2.82 23.14 2.70
C SER A 453 -3.09 21.71 2.23
N ASN A 454 -4.38 21.35 2.15
CA ASN A 454 -4.87 20.31 1.24
C ASN A 454 -4.73 20.89 -0.17
N THR A 455 -3.73 20.42 -0.93
CA THR A 455 -3.47 20.89 -2.30
C THR A 455 -3.53 19.69 -3.23
N TYR A 456 -4.26 19.84 -4.34
CA TYR A 456 -4.33 18.86 -5.41
C TYR A 456 -3.53 19.35 -6.61
N LEU A 457 -2.62 18.51 -7.12
CA LEU A 457 -1.83 18.79 -8.31
C LEU A 457 -2.20 17.80 -9.41
N TYR A 458 -2.75 18.31 -10.51
CA TYR A 458 -3.08 17.60 -11.74
C TYR A 458 -2.33 18.27 -12.90
N GLY A 459 -1.48 17.57 -13.63
CA GLY A 459 -0.85 18.19 -14.80
C GLY A 459 0.10 17.28 -15.54
N ASN A 460 -0.01 17.30 -16.87
CA ASN A 460 0.69 16.37 -17.76
C ASN A 460 2.20 16.64 -17.93
N ASP A 461 2.73 17.78 -17.46
CA ASP A 461 4.13 18.16 -17.68
C ASP A 461 4.65 19.15 -16.61
N PHE A 462 5.25 18.62 -15.53
CA PHE A 462 5.97 19.42 -14.53
C PHE A 462 7.47 19.50 -14.88
N GLY A 463 7.74 19.86 -16.14
CA GLY A 463 9.00 20.44 -16.58
C GLY A 463 10.16 19.44 -16.72
N ARG A 464 10.26 18.84 -17.91
CA ARG A 464 11.57 18.66 -18.56
C ARG A 464 12.14 20.04 -18.90
N LEU A 465 12.84 20.65 -17.95
CA LEU A 465 13.66 21.83 -18.24
C LEU A 465 14.93 21.38 -18.96
N THR A 466 15.15 21.93 -20.14
CA THR A 466 16.35 21.79 -20.96
C THR A 466 17.61 21.95 -20.11
N GLU A 467 18.57 21.04 -20.28
CA GLU A 467 19.89 21.02 -19.63
C GLU A 467 20.53 22.42 -19.58
N GLY A 468 20.99 22.84 -18.39
CA GLY A 468 21.93 23.96 -18.27
C GLY A 468 21.72 24.93 -17.13
N VAL A 469 20.57 24.93 -16.44
CA VAL A 469 20.34 25.84 -15.28
C VAL A 469 19.75 25.06 -14.11
N PHE A 470 20.62 24.43 -13.32
CA PHE A 470 20.27 23.77 -12.06
C PHE A 470 19.73 24.79 -11.04
N ASN A 471 18.56 24.52 -10.44
CA ASN A 471 18.49 23.95 -9.08
C ASN A 471 17.05 23.89 -8.56
N ARG A 472 16.63 22.69 -8.14
CA ARG A 472 15.58 22.39 -7.16
C ARG A 472 14.14 22.81 -7.52
N VAL A 473 13.32 21.85 -7.93
CA VAL A 473 11.97 21.74 -7.35
C VAL A 473 12.10 20.92 -6.08
N GLY A 474 12.83 21.47 -5.11
CA GLY A 474 12.82 20.96 -3.76
C GLY A 474 11.62 21.57 -3.07
N ILE A 475 10.64 20.74 -2.72
CA ILE A 475 9.87 21.00 -1.49
C ILE A 475 10.84 20.72 -0.33
N THR A 476 11.87 21.54 -0.22
CA THR A 476 12.82 21.44 0.87
C THR A 476 12.18 22.16 2.04
N SER A 477 12.08 21.48 3.19
CA SER A 477 12.06 22.17 4.49
C SER A 477 13.05 23.33 4.44
N VAL A 478 12.62 24.50 4.88
CA VAL A 478 13.45 25.69 5.04
C VAL A 478 14.59 25.36 6.03
N SER A 479 15.68 24.80 5.53
CA SER A 479 16.93 24.66 6.28
C SER A 479 17.76 25.90 6.01
N GLY A 480 17.36 26.99 6.66
CA GLY A 480 18.05 28.27 6.57
C GLY A 480 17.70 29.25 7.69
N VAL A 481 16.89 28.84 8.68
CA VAL A 481 16.71 29.62 9.90
C VAL A 481 17.53 28.94 10.99
N ALA A 482 18.72 29.47 11.26
CA ALA A 482 19.28 29.38 12.60
C ALA A 482 18.32 30.17 13.52
N ALA A 483 17.24 29.52 13.95
CA ALA A 483 16.27 30.12 14.84
C ALA A 483 16.78 29.94 16.26
N THR A 484 17.27 31.01 16.87
CA THR A 484 17.38 31.16 18.33
C THR A 484 16.00 31.38 18.98
N SER A 485 14.91 30.90 18.37
CA SER A 485 13.54 30.96 18.87
C SER A 485 12.75 29.77 18.31
N PRO A 486 11.96 29.05 19.13
CA PRO A 486 11.52 27.70 18.80
C PRO A 486 10.38 27.66 17.79
N SER A 487 10.44 26.66 16.89
CA SER A 487 9.29 25.92 16.34
C SER A 487 8.35 26.61 15.35
N TRP A 488 8.76 26.70 14.09
CA TRP A 488 7.83 26.75 12.95
C TRP A 488 7.86 25.41 12.21
N HIS A 489 6.90 24.55 12.56
CA HIS A 489 6.71 23.22 11.96
C HIS A 489 5.73 23.37 10.79
N TYR A 490 6.14 23.00 9.58
CA TYR A 490 5.23 22.94 8.43
C TYR A 490 4.81 21.48 8.23
N ALA A 491 3.56 21.19 8.58
CA ALA A 491 2.96 19.88 8.37
C ALA A 491 2.22 19.88 7.02
N PHE A 492 2.63 18.99 6.12
CA PHE A 492 1.75 18.55 5.04
C PHE A 492 0.71 17.65 5.67
N HIS A 493 -0.58 17.87 5.38
CA HIS A 493 -1.63 16.96 5.84
C HIS A 493 -2.02 16.00 4.71
N LEU A 494 -2.23 16.51 3.49
CA LEU A 494 -2.60 15.68 2.33
C LEU A 494 -2.11 16.28 1.00
N LEU A 495 -1.31 15.51 0.24
CA LEU A 495 -0.88 15.84 -1.12
C LEU A 495 -1.38 14.78 -2.10
N TRP A 496 -2.05 15.23 -3.16
CA TRP A 496 -2.47 14.38 -4.28
C TRP A 496 -1.72 14.78 -5.54
N LEU A 497 -1.04 13.81 -6.13
CA LEU A 497 -0.33 13.96 -7.40
C LEU A 497 -1.00 13.05 -8.43
N TYR A 498 -1.40 13.62 -9.56
CA TYR A 498 -2.00 12.87 -10.65
C TYR A 498 -1.38 13.23 -12.01
N ASN A 499 -0.93 12.22 -12.77
CA ASN A 499 -0.26 12.36 -14.07
C ASN A 499 0.92 13.33 -14.08
N CYS A 500 1.60 13.48 -12.95
CA CYS A 500 2.64 14.48 -12.77
C CYS A 500 4.02 13.94 -13.21
N ASP A 501 4.66 14.57 -14.20
CA ASP A 501 6.09 14.31 -14.49
C ASP A 501 6.98 15.20 -13.62
N LEU A 502 7.43 14.68 -12.48
CA LEU A 502 8.27 15.42 -11.55
C LEU A 502 9.74 15.15 -11.86
N GLY A 503 10.38 16.10 -12.56
CA GLY A 503 11.78 15.99 -12.95
C GLY A 503 12.81 15.93 -11.80
N GLN A 504 12.39 16.07 -10.53
CA GLN A 504 13.23 15.98 -9.34
C GLN A 504 12.48 15.41 -8.12
N SER A 505 13.20 15.10 -7.04
CA SER A 505 12.63 14.43 -5.87
C SER A 505 11.67 15.31 -5.07
N VAL A 506 10.48 14.77 -4.79
CA VAL A 506 9.56 15.35 -3.79
C VAL A 506 10.03 14.86 -2.43
N THR A 507 10.60 15.77 -1.65
CA THR A 507 10.95 15.52 -0.26
C THR A 507 9.86 16.10 0.64
N THR A 508 9.31 15.32 1.57
CA THR A 508 8.51 15.88 2.68
C THR A 508 9.34 15.75 3.96
N SER A 509 10.14 16.75 4.28
CA SER A 509 10.93 16.75 5.52
C SER A 509 10.11 17.33 6.68
N GLY A 510 9.46 16.44 7.44
CA GLY A 510 8.97 16.76 8.77
C GLY A 510 10.15 16.86 9.74
N GLY A 511 10.68 18.07 9.95
CA GLY A 511 11.65 18.33 11.01
C GLY A 511 10.99 18.18 12.38
N GLY A 512 10.98 16.95 12.92
CA GLY A 512 10.49 16.62 14.26
C GLY A 512 9.06 16.08 14.27
N VAL A 513 8.93 14.79 14.60
CA VAL A 513 7.78 14.09 15.23
C VAL A 513 6.35 14.31 14.68
N ALA A 514 6.16 15.04 13.58
CA ALA A 514 4.83 15.31 13.01
C ALA A 514 4.32 14.08 12.24
N SER A 515 3.64 13.21 12.97
CA SER A 515 3.08 11.90 12.60
C SER A 515 1.85 11.93 11.68
N GLY A 516 1.79 12.82 10.67
CA GLY A 516 0.52 13.07 9.97
C GLY A 516 0.53 13.31 8.46
N ALA A 517 1.68 13.40 7.79
CA ALA A 517 1.67 13.64 6.35
C ALA A 517 1.20 12.41 5.57
N GLN A 518 0.08 12.52 4.85
CA GLN A 518 -0.37 11.49 3.91
C GLN A 518 -0.12 11.94 2.48
N GLY A 519 0.42 11.03 1.66
CA GLY A 519 0.72 11.28 0.25
C GLY A 519 0.05 10.25 -0.63
N VAL A 520 -0.76 10.71 -1.59
CA VAL A 520 -1.44 9.88 -2.58
C VAL A 520 -0.90 10.25 -3.97
N VAL A 521 -0.20 9.32 -4.59
CA VAL A 521 0.44 9.47 -5.91
C VAL A 521 -0.23 8.50 -6.87
N LEU A 522 -0.85 9.06 -7.89
CA LEU A 522 -1.78 8.36 -8.75
C LEU A 522 -1.42 8.61 -10.21
N GLY A 523 -1.62 7.60 -11.06
CA GLY A 523 -1.65 7.70 -12.52
C GLY A 523 -0.40 8.32 -13.14
N GLY A 524 0.40 7.54 -13.86
CA GLY A 524 1.38 8.09 -14.81
C GLY A 524 2.49 8.97 -14.27
N SER A 525 2.56 9.15 -12.95
CA SER A 525 3.46 10.13 -12.37
C SER A 525 4.88 9.56 -12.38
N ARG A 526 5.81 10.31 -12.97
CA ARG A 526 7.25 9.99 -12.93
C ARG A 526 7.82 10.65 -11.68
N LEU A 527 8.44 9.86 -10.80
CA LEU A 527 8.68 10.33 -9.46
C LEU A 527 9.94 9.78 -8.80
N SER A 528 10.70 10.67 -8.17
CA SER A 528 11.58 10.32 -7.06
C SER A 528 10.93 10.79 -5.75
N LEU A 529 10.60 9.85 -4.86
CA LEU A 529 9.96 10.15 -3.59
C LEU A 529 10.94 10.01 -2.45
N ASN A 530 10.95 10.99 -1.54
CA ASN A 530 11.56 10.85 -0.22
C ASN A 530 10.60 11.37 0.84
N PHE A 531 9.76 10.49 1.38
CA PHE A 531 8.85 10.82 2.46
C PHE A 531 9.48 10.46 3.81
N ALA A 532 9.56 11.42 4.73
CA ALA A 532 10.12 11.18 6.06
C ALA A 532 9.13 10.51 7.03
N SER A 533 7.81 10.55 6.79
CA SER A 533 6.78 9.99 7.69
C SER A 533 5.39 10.01 7.02
N GLY A 534 4.58 8.94 7.10
CA GLY A 534 3.22 8.93 6.53
C GLY A 534 2.63 7.59 6.06
N LEU A 535 1.31 7.53 5.84
CA LEU A 535 0.69 6.48 5.01
C LEU A 535 0.84 6.90 3.53
N HIS A 536 1.43 6.03 2.71
CA HIS A 536 1.71 6.33 1.30
C HIS A 536 0.92 5.42 0.37
N TRP A 537 0.28 6.02 -0.64
CA TRP A 537 -0.39 5.28 -1.71
C TRP A 537 0.24 5.68 -3.04
N ALA A 538 0.78 4.71 -3.77
CA ALA A 538 1.31 4.89 -5.11
C ALA A 538 0.61 3.92 -6.06
N MET A 539 -0.22 4.44 -6.98
CA MET A 539 -1.02 3.60 -7.87
C MET A 539 -0.98 4.04 -9.32
N GLY A 540 -0.85 3.09 -10.25
CA GLY A 540 -0.94 3.36 -11.68
C GLY A 540 0.23 4.16 -12.27
N ASN A 541 1.40 4.18 -11.62
CA ASN A 541 2.52 5.03 -12.00
C ASN A 541 3.49 4.33 -12.99
N LEU A 542 4.18 5.14 -13.79
CA LEU A 542 5.31 4.73 -14.63
C LEU A 542 6.62 5.16 -13.97
N GLY A 543 7.55 4.24 -13.78
CA GLY A 543 8.97 4.56 -13.59
C GLY A 543 9.48 5.28 -14.83
N ALA A 544 10.25 6.35 -14.66
CA ALA A 544 10.81 7.15 -15.74
C ALA A 544 11.68 6.32 -16.71
N ASP A 545 11.37 6.43 -18.00
CA ASP A 545 12.20 6.04 -19.14
C ASP A 545 12.60 4.56 -19.29
N ALA A 546 11.59 3.76 -19.68
CA ALA A 546 11.78 2.78 -20.75
C ALA A 546 11.62 3.48 -22.11
N GLY A 547 12.71 3.93 -22.73
CA GLY A 547 12.76 4.24 -24.15
C GLY A 547 12.55 5.71 -24.55
N ILE A 548 13.62 6.50 -24.47
CA ILE A 548 13.94 7.45 -25.54
C ILE A 548 15.42 7.22 -25.87
N GLY A 549 15.67 6.64 -27.04
CA GLY A 549 17.02 6.53 -27.58
C GLY A 549 17.52 7.93 -27.92
N ASP A 550 18.31 8.51 -27.02
CA ASP A 550 19.43 9.40 -27.33
C ASP A 550 20.23 9.64 -26.04
N ALA A 551 21.51 9.30 -26.07
CA ALA A 551 22.44 9.64 -24.99
C ALA A 551 22.53 11.18 -24.85
N PRO A 552 22.57 11.72 -23.62
CA PRO A 552 23.89 12.00 -23.06
C PRO A 552 24.06 11.60 -21.59
N ARG A 553 25.33 11.35 -21.29
CA ARG A 553 25.92 11.12 -19.97
C ARG A 553 26.08 12.45 -19.21
N LEU A 554 26.21 12.34 -17.88
CA LEU A 554 26.90 13.23 -16.91
C LEU A 554 26.05 14.26 -16.14
N GLY A 555 26.27 14.33 -14.81
CA GLY A 555 26.03 15.53 -13.99
C GLY A 555 25.50 15.26 -12.57
N ASN A 556 26.26 15.64 -11.54
CA ASN A 556 26.18 15.23 -10.13
C ASN A 556 25.44 16.21 -9.18
N ALA A 557 24.96 15.70 -8.03
CA ALA A 557 25.28 16.16 -6.64
C ALA A 557 24.17 16.62 -5.64
N ASN A 558 24.16 15.93 -4.47
CA ASN A 558 24.18 16.38 -3.05
C ASN A 558 22.95 16.36 -2.10
N PHE A 559 23.04 15.51 -1.05
CA PHE A 559 22.85 15.77 0.41
C PHE A 559 23.59 14.64 1.21
N VAL A 560 24.91 14.72 1.49
CA VAL A 560 25.65 15.24 2.70
C VAL A 560 25.49 14.36 3.96
N THR A 561 26.51 13.81 4.66
CA THR A 561 27.76 14.38 5.25
C THR A 561 28.94 13.37 5.48
N ARG A 562 30.17 13.83 5.18
CA ARG A 562 31.50 13.64 5.84
C ARG A 562 31.81 12.36 6.66
N TYR A 563 32.66 11.44 6.15
CA TYR A 563 34.13 11.32 6.40
C TYR A 563 34.71 10.04 5.74
N ALA A 564 35.94 10.18 5.22
CA ALA A 564 36.95 9.16 4.88
C ALA A 564 36.79 8.25 3.64
N ALA A 565 37.59 8.60 2.62
CA ALA A 565 38.30 7.81 1.61
C ALA A 565 38.04 6.29 1.50
N ASP A 566 37.46 5.84 0.39
CA ASP A 566 38.16 5.09 -0.68
C ASP A 566 37.22 4.76 -1.86
N ILE A 567 37.59 5.29 -3.02
CA ILE A 567 37.67 4.70 -4.38
C ILE A 567 36.47 3.92 -4.99
N ASP A 568 35.93 4.60 -6.02
CA ASP A 568 35.54 4.18 -7.37
C ASP A 568 34.26 3.39 -7.73
N ALA A 569 33.67 3.89 -8.83
CA ALA A 569 32.73 3.29 -9.78
C ALA A 569 31.21 3.46 -9.53
N TRP A 570 30.65 4.66 -9.73
CA TRP A 570 29.18 4.85 -9.68
C TRP A 570 28.64 5.82 -10.75
N ILE A 571 27.88 5.28 -11.73
CA ILE A 571 27.16 5.99 -12.81
C ILE A 571 25.81 5.27 -13.06
N GLY A 572 24.66 5.96 -12.98
CA GLY A 572 23.38 5.46 -13.51
C GLY A 572 22.18 6.38 -13.27
N ALA A 573 21.26 6.44 -14.24
CA ALA A 573 20.10 7.33 -14.33
C ALA A 573 19.00 7.00 -13.30
N PHE A 574 18.26 8.02 -12.85
CA PHE A 574 17.42 7.95 -11.66
C PHE A 574 15.96 7.56 -11.92
N ASN A 575 15.58 6.40 -11.39
CA ASN A 575 14.26 6.12 -10.84
C ASN A 575 14.46 5.52 -9.45
N TYR A 576 14.13 6.29 -8.43
CA TYR A 576 14.43 5.92 -7.07
C TYR A 576 13.18 6.08 -6.21
N ILE A 577 12.49 4.97 -5.94
CA ILE A 577 11.57 4.89 -4.80
C ILE A 577 12.40 4.51 -3.58
N LYS A 578 13.10 5.48 -2.99
CA LYS A 578 13.66 5.30 -1.65
C LYS A 578 12.56 5.49 -0.63
N VAL A 579 12.04 4.39 -0.12
CA VAL A 579 11.26 4.44 1.11
C VAL A 579 12.23 4.48 2.29
N THR A 580 12.86 5.63 2.53
CA THR A 580 13.54 5.90 3.82
C THR A 580 12.50 6.33 4.82
N ASN A 581 11.78 5.37 5.39
CA ASN A 581 10.76 5.65 6.38
C ASN A 581 11.40 5.86 7.75
N ALA A 582 11.08 6.98 8.40
CA ALA A 582 11.17 7.05 9.84
C ALA A 582 10.12 6.10 10.44
N SER A 583 10.41 5.55 11.62
CA SER A 583 9.51 4.72 12.42
C SER A 583 8.07 5.26 12.46
N GLY A 584 7.05 4.48 12.06
CA GLY A 584 5.63 4.84 12.25
C GLY A 584 4.69 4.73 11.04
N SER A 585 5.19 4.48 9.84
CA SER A 585 4.42 4.57 8.58
C SER A 585 3.84 3.23 8.10
N GLY A 586 2.93 3.25 7.11
CA GLY A 586 2.50 2.09 6.29
C GLY A 586 2.45 2.49 4.80
N ALA A 587 2.40 1.55 3.85
CA ALA A 587 2.27 1.94 2.44
C ALA A 587 1.55 0.93 1.55
N VAL A 588 1.00 1.43 0.44
CA VAL A 588 0.33 0.67 -0.61
C VAL A 588 0.94 1.04 -1.96
N TYR A 589 1.39 0.03 -2.70
CA TYR A 589 1.86 0.12 -4.08
C TYR A 589 0.99 -0.79 -4.94
N ALA A 590 0.22 -0.23 -5.87
CA ALA A 590 -0.64 -1.04 -6.72
C ALA A 590 -0.63 -0.64 -8.20
N ALA A 591 -0.60 -1.62 -9.10
CA ALA A 591 -0.66 -1.40 -10.55
C ALA A 591 0.42 -0.44 -11.10
N ASN A 592 1.65 -0.48 -10.56
CA ASN A 592 2.75 0.35 -11.04
C ASN A 592 3.67 -0.42 -12.00
N LEU A 593 4.28 0.28 -12.95
CA LEU A 593 5.45 -0.16 -13.69
C LEU A 593 6.67 0.53 -13.11
N LEU A 594 7.63 -0.20 -12.54
CA LEU A 594 8.78 0.36 -11.83
C LEU A 594 10.08 -0.16 -12.44
N SER A 595 11.01 0.73 -12.76
CA SER A 595 12.39 0.37 -13.10
C SER A 595 13.32 0.92 -12.02
N PRO A 596 13.71 0.14 -10.99
CA PRO A 596 14.54 0.65 -9.91
C PRO A 596 16.01 0.69 -10.32
N ALA A 597 16.65 1.86 -10.16
CA ALA A 597 18.10 2.00 -10.12
C ALA A 597 18.59 1.68 -8.69
N ALA A 598 19.64 0.86 -8.58
CA ALA A 598 20.13 0.18 -7.38
C ALA A 598 19.93 0.85 -5.99
N SER A 599 19.55 0.00 -5.01
CA SER A 599 19.54 0.18 -3.53
C SER A 599 18.29 0.81 -2.88
N ASN A 600 17.21 0.04 -2.73
CA ASN A 600 16.09 0.43 -1.87
C ASN A 600 16.46 0.29 -0.38
N GLY A 601 16.31 1.38 0.37
CA GLY A 601 16.72 1.51 1.76
C GLY A 601 16.00 0.56 2.73
N THR A 602 16.67 0.34 3.87
CA THR A 602 16.51 -0.73 4.87
C THR A 602 15.37 -0.55 5.88
N SER A 603 14.51 0.46 5.72
CA SER A 603 13.50 0.81 6.74
C SER A 603 12.19 0.02 6.56
N ALA A 604 11.87 -0.75 7.59
CA ALA A 604 10.63 -1.49 7.74
C ALA A 604 9.54 -0.58 8.37
N PRO A 605 8.36 -0.42 7.75
CA PRO A 605 7.24 0.28 8.34
C PRO A 605 6.65 -0.56 9.47
N THR A 606 6.15 0.12 10.49
CA THR A 606 5.52 -0.51 11.64
C THR A 606 4.05 -0.87 11.41
N ASN A 607 3.38 -0.25 10.42
CA ASN A 607 1.91 -0.35 10.25
C ASN A 607 1.46 -1.26 9.09
N GLY A 608 2.39 -1.90 8.38
CA GLY A 608 2.09 -2.85 7.28
C GLY A 608 2.39 -2.34 5.87
N TYR A 609 2.33 -3.26 4.89
CA TYR A 609 2.58 -2.99 3.47
C TYR A 609 1.61 -3.73 2.56
N VAL A 610 1.24 -3.12 1.44
CA VAL A 610 0.53 -3.78 0.35
C VAL A 610 1.28 -3.54 -0.96
N TRP A 611 1.56 -4.62 -1.68
CA TRP A 611 2.15 -4.62 -3.03
C TRP A 611 1.29 -5.50 -3.93
N VAL A 612 0.50 -4.90 -4.81
CA VAL A 612 -0.48 -5.65 -5.59
C VAL A 612 -0.46 -5.27 -7.06
N GLY A 613 -0.24 -6.25 -7.94
CA GLY A 613 -0.33 -6.03 -9.38
C GLY A 613 0.77 -5.14 -9.97
N ASN A 614 1.95 -5.05 -9.35
CA ASN A 614 3.06 -4.23 -9.86
C ASN A 614 3.97 -5.03 -10.80
N GLN A 615 4.54 -4.36 -11.80
CA GLN A 615 5.71 -4.86 -12.52
C GLN A 615 6.95 -4.09 -12.07
N LEU A 616 7.97 -4.81 -11.62
CA LEU A 616 9.29 -4.30 -11.29
C LEU A 616 10.29 -4.88 -12.28
N GLU A 617 11.11 -4.04 -12.89
CA GLU A 617 12.10 -4.41 -13.89
C GLU A 617 13.43 -3.77 -13.56
N MET A 618 14.43 -4.55 -13.17
CA MET A 618 15.78 -4.03 -13.10
C MET A 618 16.41 -4.01 -14.49
N SER A 619 16.85 -2.84 -14.95
CA SER A 619 17.28 -2.61 -16.34
C SER A 619 18.67 -1.97 -16.48
N ASP A 620 19.51 -2.02 -15.45
CA ASP A 620 20.84 -1.41 -15.50
C ASP A 620 21.95 -2.31 -14.91
N ASN A 621 23.17 -2.14 -15.44
CA ASN A 621 24.37 -2.90 -15.06
C ASN A 621 24.99 -2.41 -13.73
N LEU A 622 24.20 -1.81 -12.82
CA LEU A 622 24.71 -1.03 -11.69
C LEU A 622 25.48 -1.83 -10.63
N SER A 623 25.45 -3.16 -10.69
CA SER A 623 26.44 -4.13 -10.17
C SER A 623 25.71 -5.45 -10.00
N ALA A 624 26.44 -6.57 -10.07
CA ALA A 624 25.91 -7.90 -9.70
C ALA A 624 25.40 -7.99 -8.23
N THR A 625 25.46 -6.88 -7.47
CA THR A 625 24.96 -6.80 -6.09
C THR A 625 23.62 -6.07 -5.97
N ALA A 626 23.16 -5.41 -7.03
CA ALA A 626 21.90 -4.68 -7.00
C ALA A 626 20.69 -5.62 -6.89
N LYS A 627 19.57 -5.05 -6.43
CA LYS A 627 18.35 -5.77 -6.06
C LYS A 627 17.18 -5.08 -6.77
N CYS A 628 16.31 -5.87 -7.38
CA CYS A 628 15.04 -5.42 -7.94
C CYS A 628 14.12 -4.84 -6.85
N MET A 629 14.11 -5.45 -5.67
CA MET A 629 13.36 -4.94 -4.52
C MET A 629 14.01 -5.34 -3.20
N GLN A 630 13.85 -4.51 -2.18
CA GLN A 630 14.25 -4.81 -0.81
C GLN A 630 13.13 -4.38 0.15
N LEU A 631 12.54 -5.32 0.90
CA LEU A 631 11.38 -5.08 1.74
C LEU A 631 11.59 -5.64 3.16
N ALA A 632 11.67 -4.76 4.16
CA ALA A 632 12.00 -5.12 5.56
C ALA A 632 13.22 -6.07 5.66
N ALA A 633 14.19 -5.81 4.79
CA ALA A 633 15.31 -6.67 4.43
C ALA A 633 16.67 -5.98 4.69
N ASP A 634 17.75 -6.77 4.74
CA ASP A 634 19.18 -6.40 4.91
C ASP A 634 19.44 -5.34 5.99
N GLY A 635 19.67 -5.80 7.23
CA GLY A 635 20.02 -4.89 8.33
C GLY A 635 18.84 -4.20 9.01
N SER A 636 17.62 -4.74 8.91
CA SER A 636 16.41 -4.15 9.49
C SER A 636 15.93 -4.84 10.77
N ALA A 637 15.91 -4.11 11.89
CA ALA A 637 15.50 -4.59 13.24
C ALA A 637 14.04 -4.25 13.59
N VAL A 638 13.21 -3.87 12.63
CA VAL A 638 11.84 -3.39 12.92
C VAL A 638 10.83 -4.51 12.64
N SER A 639 9.82 -4.63 13.50
CA SER A 639 8.69 -5.52 13.26
C SER A 639 7.85 -5.04 12.09
N CYS A 640 7.43 -5.96 11.23
CA CYS A 640 6.51 -5.70 10.13
C CYS A 640 5.37 -6.71 10.14
N PRO A 641 4.34 -6.49 10.97
CA PRO A 641 3.11 -7.25 10.86
C PRO A 641 2.32 -6.75 9.63
N ASN A 642 1.40 -7.58 9.13
CA ASN A 642 0.40 -7.17 8.13
C ASN A 642 0.99 -6.70 6.78
N MET A 643 1.77 -7.57 6.13
CA MET A 643 2.26 -7.33 4.78
C MET A 643 1.55 -8.24 3.76
N VAL A 644 1.18 -7.69 2.61
CA VAL A 644 0.50 -8.39 1.51
C VAL A 644 1.26 -8.15 0.21
N MET A 645 1.56 -9.22 -0.51
CA MET A 645 2.14 -9.20 -1.86
C MET A 645 1.32 -10.10 -2.79
N HIS A 646 0.53 -9.50 -3.70
CA HIS A 646 -0.29 -10.25 -4.66
C HIS A 646 0.04 -9.92 -6.10
N ALA A 647 0.15 -10.95 -6.94
CA ALA A 647 0.16 -10.80 -8.39
C ALA A 647 1.19 -9.78 -8.92
N ASN A 648 2.38 -9.68 -8.32
CA ASN A 648 3.46 -8.82 -8.81
C ASN A 648 4.39 -9.58 -9.75
N SER A 649 5.03 -8.91 -10.71
CA SER A 649 6.06 -9.45 -11.58
C SER A 649 7.38 -8.73 -11.35
N HIS A 650 8.40 -9.43 -10.86
CA HIS A 650 9.72 -8.87 -10.54
C HIS A 650 10.76 -9.50 -11.46
N VAL A 651 11.36 -8.69 -12.31
CA VAL A 651 12.18 -9.15 -13.43
C VAL A 651 13.55 -8.48 -13.38
N GLY A 652 14.58 -9.20 -13.82
CA GLY A 652 15.94 -8.68 -13.96
C GLY A 652 16.90 -9.05 -12.82
N GLU A 653 16.49 -8.98 -11.56
CA GLU A 653 17.42 -9.21 -10.44
C GLU A 653 16.74 -9.62 -9.12
N ARG A 654 17.56 -9.82 -8.09
CA ARG A 654 17.15 -10.25 -6.74
C ARG A 654 16.06 -9.40 -6.11
N THR A 655 14.99 -10.05 -5.69
CA THR A 655 13.99 -9.52 -4.76
C THR A 655 14.27 -10.01 -3.36
N ASN A 656 14.74 -9.12 -2.49
CA ASN A 656 15.02 -9.38 -1.09
C ASN A 656 13.79 -9.04 -0.23
N VAL A 657 13.19 -10.04 0.39
CA VAL A 657 11.99 -9.84 1.24
C VAL A 657 12.24 -10.41 2.62
N LEU A 658 11.94 -9.60 3.64
CA LEU A 658 11.99 -9.95 5.05
C LEU A 658 13.35 -10.55 5.50
N TYR A 659 14.43 -10.03 4.95
CA TYR A 659 15.78 -10.50 5.24
C TYR A 659 16.33 -9.84 6.54
N ASN A 660 16.90 -10.60 7.48
CA ASN A 660 17.58 -10.02 8.64
C ASN A 660 19.01 -10.57 8.75
N GLU A 661 19.99 -9.67 8.86
CA GLU A 661 21.41 -10.00 9.06
C GLU A 661 22.04 -9.25 10.22
N ILE A 662 21.23 -8.58 11.06
CA ILE A 662 21.77 -7.87 12.23
C ILE A 662 22.12 -8.89 13.31
N THR A 663 23.41 -9.05 13.57
CA THR A 663 23.93 -9.77 14.74
C THR A 663 23.41 -9.12 16.02
N GLY A 664 22.89 -9.91 16.97
CA GLY A 664 22.45 -9.38 18.28
C GLY A 664 21.00 -8.90 18.35
N ALA A 665 20.32 -8.71 17.21
CA ALA A 665 18.98 -8.13 17.21
C ALA A 665 17.92 -9.12 17.73
N PRO A 666 16.91 -8.68 18.50
CA PRO A 666 15.76 -9.50 18.89
C PRO A 666 15.01 -10.11 17.69
N ALA A 667 14.29 -11.21 17.91
CA ALA A 667 13.41 -11.80 16.92
C ALA A 667 12.14 -10.98 16.77
N TYR A 668 12.15 -10.04 15.82
CA TYR A 668 10.97 -9.25 15.51
C TYR A 668 9.99 -10.03 14.63
N PRO A 669 8.67 -9.99 14.92
CA PRO A 669 7.69 -10.59 14.05
C PRO A 669 7.66 -9.79 12.74
N LYS A 670 8.06 -10.46 11.67
CA LYS A 670 7.87 -10.00 10.29
C LYS A 670 7.05 -11.07 9.58
N ARG A 671 5.87 -10.70 9.09
CA ARG A 671 4.92 -11.63 8.47
C ARG A 671 4.41 -11.02 7.18
N ILE A 672 4.38 -11.85 6.15
CA ILE A 672 3.89 -11.47 4.83
C ILE A 672 3.04 -12.58 4.27
N VAL A 673 1.93 -12.20 3.67
CA VAL A 673 1.12 -13.05 2.82
C VAL A 673 1.56 -12.80 1.38
N MET A 674 2.13 -13.81 0.73
CA MET A 674 2.62 -13.70 -0.64
C MET A 674 1.89 -14.68 -1.54
N ARG A 675 1.12 -14.17 -2.49
CA ARG A 675 0.35 -15.02 -3.39
C ARG A 675 0.50 -14.58 -4.84
N TYR A 676 0.63 -15.55 -5.73
CA TYR A 676 0.54 -15.37 -7.17
C TYR A 676 1.60 -14.45 -7.77
N ASN A 677 2.77 -14.28 -7.13
CA ASN A 677 3.83 -13.41 -7.62
C ASN A 677 4.80 -14.15 -8.56
N LEU A 678 5.47 -13.41 -9.43
CA LEU A 678 6.47 -13.89 -10.38
C LEU A 678 7.83 -13.22 -10.07
N TYR A 679 8.91 -13.99 -9.96
CA TYR A 679 10.24 -13.47 -9.55
C TYR A 679 11.41 -14.07 -10.34
N THR A 680 12.08 -13.32 -11.22
CA THR A 680 13.32 -13.79 -11.89
C THR A 680 14.34 -14.32 -10.91
N ASN A 681 14.54 -13.58 -9.82
CA ASN A 681 15.41 -13.99 -8.74
C ASN A 681 14.76 -13.61 -7.41
N PHE A 682 14.36 -14.62 -6.63
CA PHE A 682 13.76 -14.40 -5.32
C PHE A 682 14.75 -14.76 -4.21
N ASN A 683 14.85 -13.90 -3.20
CA ASN A 683 15.76 -14.10 -2.09
C ASN A 683 15.07 -13.78 -0.76
N CYS A 684 14.86 -14.82 0.03
CA CYS A 684 14.51 -14.73 1.43
C CYS A 684 15.57 -15.50 2.21
N LYS A 685 16.34 -14.81 3.06
CA LYS A 685 17.37 -15.48 3.88
C LYS A 685 16.81 -15.85 5.23
N ARG A 686 16.98 -17.13 5.55
CA ARG A 686 16.46 -17.76 6.77
C ARG A 686 17.56 -18.16 7.76
N ASP A 687 18.73 -18.55 7.24
CA ASP A 687 19.94 -19.02 7.94
C ASP A 687 20.89 -19.43 6.79
N THR A 688 22.15 -19.00 6.61
CA THR A 688 23.33 -19.86 6.88
C THR A 688 24.68 -19.24 6.50
N ASN A 689 24.79 -18.01 6.00
CA ASN A 689 26.10 -17.54 5.51
C ASN A 689 27.05 -17.14 6.66
N ASN A 690 27.90 -18.11 6.99
CA ASN A 690 29.23 -18.00 7.55
C ASN A 690 30.12 -17.11 6.66
N ALA A 691 29.89 -15.80 6.65
CA ALA A 691 30.70 -14.86 5.86
C ALA A 691 32.02 -14.46 6.56
N GLY A 692 32.39 -15.05 7.70
CA GLY A 692 33.60 -14.66 8.40
C GLY A 692 33.97 -15.48 9.62
N GLY A 693 34.38 -16.74 9.40
CA GLY A 693 35.47 -17.39 10.15
C GLY A 693 35.44 -17.47 11.68
N SER A 694 34.34 -17.22 12.39
CA SER A 694 34.27 -17.41 13.85
C SER A 694 33.10 -18.30 14.25
N THR A 695 33.37 -19.14 15.25
CA THR A 695 32.48 -20.16 15.81
C THR A 695 31.21 -19.54 16.38
N HIS A 696 30.16 -19.60 15.57
CA HIS A 696 28.79 -19.99 15.93
C HIS A 696 28.20 -19.44 17.25
N GLU A 697 27.15 -18.61 17.09
CA GLU A 697 26.04 -18.37 18.04
C GLU A 697 26.12 -17.15 18.97
N ALA A 698 25.61 -16.00 18.47
CA ALA A 698 24.83 -15.06 19.27
C ALA A 698 23.87 -14.27 18.37
N ALA A 699 22.57 -14.57 18.48
CA ALA A 699 21.41 -13.81 17.97
C ALA A 699 21.08 -13.85 16.47
N ARG A 700 21.01 -15.05 15.88
CA ARG A 700 20.39 -15.26 14.55
C ARG A 700 18.86 -15.11 14.65
N THR A 701 18.30 -14.00 14.19
CA THR A 701 16.87 -13.69 14.35
C THR A 701 16.16 -13.38 13.01
N GLY A 702 14.96 -13.91 12.77
CA GLY A 702 14.08 -13.46 11.68
C GLY A 702 13.21 -14.50 10.97
N VAL A 703 11.98 -14.08 10.64
CA VAL A 703 11.14 -14.41 9.45
C VAL A 703 10.93 -15.87 9.04
N TYR A 704 10.81 -16.70 10.06
CA TYR A 704 10.50 -18.12 9.90
C TYR A 704 9.18 -18.37 9.18
N ALA A 705 8.11 -17.61 9.44
CA ALA A 705 6.84 -17.83 8.73
C ALA A 705 7.02 -17.76 7.19
N HIS A 706 7.66 -16.70 6.69
CA HIS A 706 7.88 -16.54 5.26
C HIS A 706 8.86 -17.59 4.69
N GLY A 707 9.95 -17.88 5.39
CA GLY A 707 10.86 -18.92 4.94
C GLY A 707 10.23 -20.33 4.96
N TYR A 708 9.12 -20.53 5.69
CA TYR A 708 8.32 -21.77 5.71
C TYR A 708 7.17 -21.69 4.69
N HIS A 709 7.08 -20.59 3.94
CA HIS A 709 6.03 -20.29 2.98
C HIS A 709 4.61 -20.33 3.58
N VAL A 710 4.49 -19.96 4.86
CA VAL A 710 3.19 -19.85 5.53
C VAL A 710 2.35 -18.77 4.84
N ASP A 711 1.07 -19.06 4.63
CA ASP A 711 0.08 -18.20 3.97
C ASP A 711 0.42 -17.83 2.52
N GLY A 712 1.33 -18.55 1.86
CA GLY A 712 1.62 -18.29 0.45
C GLY A 712 1.01 -19.30 -0.52
N ALA A 713 0.79 -18.85 -1.75
CA ALA A 713 0.17 -19.66 -2.81
C ALA A 713 0.61 -19.20 -4.20
N GLY A 714 0.83 -20.12 -5.14
CA GLY A 714 1.01 -19.81 -6.56
C GLY A 714 2.13 -18.81 -6.91
N ASN A 715 3.12 -18.62 -6.04
CA ASN A 715 4.31 -17.83 -6.37
C ASN A 715 5.24 -18.66 -7.27
N PHE A 716 5.93 -18.00 -8.19
CA PHE A 716 6.87 -18.63 -9.11
C PHE A 716 8.18 -17.85 -9.17
N ALA A 717 9.31 -18.55 -9.05
CA ALA A 717 10.64 -17.97 -9.18
C ALA A 717 11.54 -18.87 -10.03
N GLN A 718 12.29 -18.27 -10.96
CA GLN A 718 13.19 -19.00 -11.88
C GLN A 718 14.53 -19.32 -11.24
N SER A 719 15.07 -18.42 -10.42
CA SER A 719 16.34 -18.61 -9.75
C SER A 719 16.29 -18.12 -8.30
N THR A 720 17.17 -18.70 -7.49
CA THR A 720 17.50 -18.20 -6.15
C THR A 720 19.00 -17.99 -6.09
N ALA A 721 19.45 -16.76 -5.83
CA ALA A 721 20.84 -16.32 -5.97
C ALA A 721 21.91 -17.01 -5.11
N ASN A 722 21.59 -18.04 -4.33
CA ASN A 722 22.60 -18.83 -3.62
C ASN A 722 22.93 -20.09 -4.43
N THR A 723 23.86 -19.92 -5.38
CA THR A 723 24.29 -20.88 -6.41
C THR A 723 25.10 -22.09 -5.91
N LEU A 724 25.05 -22.43 -4.62
CA LEU A 724 25.67 -23.67 -4.16
C LEU A 724 24.71 -24.84 -4.42
N VAL A 725 25.20 -25.77 -5.24
CA VAL A 725 24.64 -27.10 -5.53
C VAL A 725 23.84 -27.61 -4.33
N PRO A 726 22.61 -28.15 -4.51
CA PRO A 726 21.79 -28.66 -3.43
C PRO A 726 22.58 -29.65 -2.56
N GLY A 727 23.09 -29.18 -1.42
CA GLY A 727 23.57 -30.06 -0.38
C GLY A 727 22.35 -30.68 0.32
N PRO A 728 22.50 -31.82 1.01
CA PRO A 728 21.45 -32.42 1.85
C PRO A 728 20.87 -31.50 2.95
N LEU A 729 21.40 -30.28 3.08
CA LEU A 729 21.11 -29.28 4.10
C LEU A 729 20.66 -27.92 3.50
N SER A 730 20.57 -27.78 2.18
CA SER A 730 20.08 -26.56 1.53
C SER A 730 18.57 -26.66 1.35
N TRP A 731 17.80 -25.78 2.00
CA TRP A 731 16.34 -25.80 1.96
C TRP A 731 15.79 -24.50 1.36
N TYR A 732 14.93 -24.63 0.34
CA TYR A 732 14.37 -23.54 -0.48
C TYR A 732 12.86 -23.33 -0.29
N GLY A 733 12.31 -23.76 0.86
CA GLY A 733 10.86 -23.79 1.06
C GLY A 733 10.18 -24.97 0.34
N GLU A 734 8.92 -25.21 0.66
CA GLU A 734 8.01 -26.05 -0.13
C GLU A 734 6.78 -25.18 -0.41
N ARG A 735 6.30 -24.96 -1.65
CA ARG A 735 6.46 -25.67 -2.93
C ARG A 735 7.41 -24.97 -3.93
N TRP A 736 8.56 -25.60 -4.17
CA TRP A 736 9.18 -25.69 -5.52
C TRP A 736 8.55 -26.86 -6.32
N ALA A 737 7.50 -27.52 -5.81
CA ALA A 737 6.84 -28.67 -6.45
C ALA A 737 5.33 -28.41 -6.59
N GLY A 738 5.00 -27.56 -7.56
CA GLY A 738 3.71 -27.55 -8.27
C GLY A 738 3.84 -27.93 -9.75
N VAL A 739 5.06 -28.23 -10.20
CA VAL A 739 5.31 -28.97 -11.43
C VAL A 739 6.15 -30.18 -11.04
N ASN A 740 5.77 -31.34 -11.58
CA ASN A 740 6.65 -32.49 -11.66
C ASN A 740 8.07 -32.07 -12.07
N GLY A 741 9.08 -32.62 -11.41
CA GLY A 741 10.44 -32.61 -11.95
C GLY A 741 11.32 -31.56 -11.32
N GLY A 742 12.50 -32.02 -10.92
CA GLY A 742 13.54 -31.21 -10.33
C GLY A 742 14.07 -30.15 -11.28
N VAL A 743 15.16 -29.56 -10.81
CA VAL A 743 16.04 -28.67 -11.56
C VAL A 743 16.63 -29.43 -12.76
N SER A 744 15.84 -29.65 -13.81
CA SER A 744 16.35 -29.74 -15.17
C SER A 744 16.17 -28.35 -15.76
N SER A 745 17.30 -27.71 -16.03
CA SER A 745 17.61 -26.51 -16.84
C SER A 745 16.61 -25.94 -17.89
N SER A 746 15.28 -26.02 -17.74
CA SER A 746 14.32 -25.54 -18.76
C SER A 746 13.01 -24.94 -18.20
N LEU A 747 12.99 -24.44 -16.96
CA LEU A 747 11.89 -23.57 -16.54
C LEU A 747 12.13 -22.17 -17.12
N THR A 748 11.51 -21.89 -18.25
CA THR A 748 11.59 -20.59 -18.92
C THR A 748 10.32 -19.81 -18.62
N TYR A 749 10.46 -18.54 -18.19
CA TYR A 749 9.32 -17.61 -18.14
C TYR A 749 8.58 -17.56 -19.46
N GLY A 750 9.35 -17.61 -20.56
CA GLY A 750 8.87 -17.35 -21.89
C GLY A 750 8.23 -15.97 -21.92
N PHE A 751 8.95 -14.92 -21.52
CA PHE A 751 8.45 -13.57 -21.76
C PHE A 751 8.41 -13.31 -23.27
N VAL A 752 7.46 -12.51 -23.73
CA VAL A 752 7.40 -12.09 -25.13
C VAL A 752 8.70 -11.34 -25.52
N ASP A 753 9.18 -10.46 -24.64
CA ASP A 753 10.45 -9.73 -24.79
C ASP A 753 11.07 -9.41 -23.40
N ASP A 754 12.05 -10.19 -22.96
CA ASP A 754 12.77 -9.93 -21.70
C ASP A 754 13.95 -8.97 -21.92
N ARG A 755 13.72 -7.69 -21.63
CA ARG A 755 14.75 -6.63 -21.70
C ARG A 755 15.36 -6.29 -20.34
N SER A 756 15.11 -7.11 -19.34
CA SER A 756 15.61 -6.89 -17.99
C SER A 756 17.13 -7.15 -17.95
N LEU A 757 17.77 -6.84 -16.81
CA LEU A 757 19.22 -6.99 -16.63
C LEU A 757 19.71 -8.41 -16.97
N THR A 758 18.97 -9.43 -16.54
CA THR A 758 19.25 -10.84 -16.83
C THR A 758 18.67 -11.33 -18.16
N GLY A 759 17.95 -10.46 -18.87
CA GLY A 759 17.31 -10.72 -20.16
C GLY A 759 18.27 -10.57 -21.35
N THR A 760 17.71 -10.39 -22.55
CA THR A 760 18.49 -10.36 -23.80
C THR A 760 19.26 -9.07 -24.03
N SER A 761 18.75 -7.94 -23.52
CA SER A 761 19.33 -6.61 -23.80
C SER A 761 19.79 -5.81 -22.58
N GLY A 762 19.26 -6.08 -21.38
CA GLY A 762 19.52 -5.25 -20.19
C GLY A 762 19.15 -3.78 -20.37
N SER A 763 18.24 -3.46 -21.30
CA SER A 763 17.91 -2.08 -21.69
C SER A 763 16.65 -1.54 -21.02
N GLY A 764 15.88 -2.40 -20.34
CA GLY A 764 14.57 -2.03 -19.80
C GLY A 764 13.45 -2.04 -20.85
N GLY A 765 12.21 -1.88 -20.40
CA GLY A 765 11.03 -1.75 -21.26
C GLY A 765 10.58 -3.02 -21.96
N GLY A 766 10.87 -4.19 -21.38
CA GLY A 766 10.45 -5.47 -21.96
C GLY A 766 8.94 -5.70 -22.00
N ASP A 767 8.51 -6.61 -22.87
CA ASP A 767 7.16 -7.18 -22.88
C ASP A 767 7.14 -8.46 -22.03
N TYR A 768 6.79 -8.28 -20.76
CA TYR A 768 6.80 -9.33 -19.74
C TYR A 768 5.50 -10.13 -19.66
N ARG A 769 4.67 -10.10 -20.70
CA ARG A 769 3.58 -11.07 -20.84
C ARG A 769 4.16 -12.47 -20.95
N VAL A 770 3.55 -13.42 -20.24
CA VAL A 770 3.98 -14.82 -20.25
C VAL A 770 3.43 -15.51 -21.50
N GLN A 771 4.30 -16.17 -22.27
CA GLN A 771 3.96 -16.94 -23.46
C GLN A 771 3.14 -18.18 -23.09
N SER A 772 2.41 -18.72 -24.07
CA SER A 772 1.53 -19.89 -23.94
C SER A 772 2.20 -21.18 -23.43
N GLY A 773 3.53 -21.29 -23.50
CA GLY A 773 4.32 -22.41 -22.96
C GLY A 773 4.90 -22.18 -21.56
N SER A 774 4.62 -21.04 -20.93
CA SER A 774 5.22 -20.67 -19.65
C SER A 774 4.74 -21.55 -18.50
N SER A 775 5.66 -21.93 -17.61
CA SER A 775 5.33 -22.60 -16.34
C SER A 775 4.65 -21.67 -15.33
N ALA A 776 4.56 -20.37 -15.62
CA ALA A 776 3.82 -19.41 -14.80
C ALA A 776 2.30 -19.47 -15.03
N LEU A 777 1.84 -20.16 -16.08
CA LEU A 777 0.42 -20.33 -16.40
C LEU A 777 -0.25 -21.34 -15.45
N GLY A 778 -1.52 -21.11 -15.12
CA GLY A 778 -2.33 -22.02 -14.30
C GLY A 778 -1.99 -22.04 -12.80
N LEU A 779 -1.11 -21.14 -12.34
CA LEU A 779 -0.67 -21.08 -10.94
C LEU A 779 -1.66 -20.36 -10.00
N VAL A 780 -2.59 -19.60 -10.56
CA VAL A 780 -3.69 -18.97 -9.81
C VAL A 780 -4.93 -19.82 -10.02
N PRO A 781 -5.40 -20.58 -9.02
CA PRO A 781 -6.60 -21.40 -9.17
C PRO A 781 -7.83 -20.57 -9.56
N ALA A 782 -8.75 -21.19 -10.29
CA ALA A 782 -10.06 -20.60 -10.56
C ALA A 782 -10.74 -20.16 -9.24
N GLY A 783 -11.37 -18.99 -9.26
CA GLY A 783 -11.98 -18.39 -8.07
C GLY A 783 -11.01 -17.67 -7.14
N GLN A 784 -9.68 -17.79 -7.33
CA GLN A 784 -8.67 -17.19 -6.44
C GLN A 784 -7.89 -16.04 -7.07
N GLN A 785 -8.34 -15.51 -8.21
CA GLN A 785 -7.73 -14.30 -8.76
C GLN A 785 -7.82 -13.15 -7.74
N PRO A 786 -6.70 -12.47 -7.43
CA PRO A 786 -6.72 -11.36 -6.47
C PRO A 786 -7.35 -10.09 -7.07
N LEU A 787 -7.27 -9.92 -8.39
CA LEU A 787 -7.69 -8.73 -9.11
C LEU A 787 -8.69 -9.08 -10.22
N SER A 788 -9.51 -8.12 -10.63
CA SER A 788 -10.46 -8.30 -11.75
C SER A 788 -9.83 -8.01 -13.12
N HIS A 789 -8.71 -7.28 -13.15
CA HIS A 789 -8.00 -6.93 -14.38
C HIS A 789 -6.49 -7.14 -14.23
N TYR A 790 -5.80 -7.32 -15.35
CA TYR A 790 -4.35 -7.24 -15.47
C TYR A 790 -3.88 -5.78 -15.50
N LEU A 791 -2.56 -5.58 -15.43
CA LEU A 791 -1.93 -4.26 -15.37
C LEU A 791 -2.36 -3.31 -16.51
N TYR A 792 -2.64 -3.83 -17.71
CA TYR A 792 -3.07 -3.05 -18.88
C TYR A 792 -4.59 -3.08 -19.12
N GLY A 793 -5.38 -3.45 -18.11
CA GLY A 793 -6.83 -3.37 -18.15
C GLY A 793 -7.54 -4.53 -18.85
N ALA A 794 -6.84 -5.57 -19.30
CA ALA A 794 -7.48 -6.81 -19.74
C ALA A 794 -8.18 -7.50 -18.55
N VAL A 795 -9.40 -7.97 -18.74
CA VAL A 795 -10.17 -8.67 -17.68
C VAL A 795 -9.51 -10.00 -17.34
N ARG A 796 -9.41 -10.34 -16.05
CA ARG A 796 -8.98 -11.66 -15.58
C ARG A 796 -10.16 -12.62 -15.65
N ASP A 797 -9.99 -13.74 -16.36
CA ASP A 797 -10.94 -14.85 -16.29
C ASP A 797 -10.73 -15.61 -14.97
N ASN A 798 -11.68 -15.45 -14.06
CA ASN A 798 -11.66 -16.10 -12.76
C ASN A 798 -12.38 -17.47 -12.77
N SER A 799 -12.94 -17.89 -13.90
CA SER A 799 -13.56 -19.22 -14.07
C SER A 799 -12.54 -20.32 -14.36
N VAL A 800 -11.33 -19.94 -14.79
CA VAL A 800 -10.22 -20.84 -15.09
C VAL A 800 -8.98 -20.50 -14.27
N ALA A 801 -8.01 -21.41 -14.26
CA ALA A 801 -6.73 -21.13 -13.65
C ALA A 801 -5.95 -20.10 -14.50
N GLY A 802 -5.40 -19.05 -13.87
CA GLY A 802 -4.67 -17.98 -14.55
C GLY A 802 -3.17 -17.93 -14.22
N PRO A 803 -2.43 -17.01 -14.85
CA PRO A 803 -1.01 -16.84 -14.64
C PRO A 803 -0.67 -16.16 -13.31
N ALA A 804 0.49 -16.52 -12.75
CA ALA A 804 1.15 -15.71 -11.73
C ALA A 804 1.67 -14.39 -12.35
N GLY A 805 1.76 -13.34 -11.53
CA GLY A 805 2.23 -12.01 -11.93
C GLY A 805 1.10 -11.06 -12.32
N CYS A 806 1.49 -9.85 -12.75
CA CYS A 806 0.57 -8.74 -12.99
C CYS A 806 0.11 -8.61 -14.44
N ARG A 807 0.85 -9.21 -15.39
CA ARG A 807 0.64 -9.10 -16.83
C ARG A 807 -0.36 -10.13 -17.34
N GLU A 808 -1.10 -9.72 -18.36
CA GLU A 808 -1.91 -10.61 -19.18
C GLU A 808 -1.05 -11.68 -19.87
N PRO A 809 -1.59 -12.90 -20.09
CA PRO A 809 -0.92 -13.89 -20.93
C PRO A 809 -0.88 -13.41 -22.39
N ALA A 810 0.15 -13.84 -23.13
CA ALA A 810 0.43 -13.40 -24.50
C ALA A 810 -0.60 -13.83 -25.54
#